data_AF-A0A812QB38-F1
#
_entry.id   AF-A0A812QB38-F1
#
_cell.length_a   1.000
_cell.length_b   1.000
_cell.length_c   1.000
_cell.angle_alpha   90.00
_cell.angle_beta   90.00
_cell.angle_gamma   90.00
#
_symmetry.space_group_name_H-M   'P 1'
#
loop_
_entity.id
_entity.type
_entity.pdbx_description
1 polymer ?
#
loop_
_entity_poly.entity_id
_entity_poly.type
_entity_poly.pdbx_seq_one_letter_code
_entity_poly.pdbx_strand_id
1 'polypeptide(L)'
;MGRPDLGLGLAESGLPALRRQFPHVEVDALNLFLESSDGGLAADSLAALADMEQEAAASKEDQFGHLPVRGCRVARREGCGSLQVVFEGGDSPPHVGTVLSIAGFGELAKCEKEVLQAGLVLPTGEVLSLQMGCEPTSFLLQEFGMHELRVCSGGAEVERCWFMVSSPLGEYGDALDLFNDAYDWAWDGAWTSDLEDSVLNLLVALDERFEAVASGSGGFLAQSLMSTLSSPKKRMEKNLSKALESQDPLALGRAVGCIRAFILGQSLLDMFAPAGQDLQSSAFYQSIVAFERARLEAASAPKREELQQSLRRLVLAADAHVADLYNSGKGQDFIKRWTGGLRADISAMLEGSSMHPLPFQQMRGGGGGYVADMMASMAESFHGTGGLGRAETTEAMSTLPPQATFSMAQSKMTRWTESLVDEQICVGSPMSPCEIHAREPGVQNVLAALHSTLSLGLGYVSSQGDGSDSSKLVALLDRVRAALPLHAPQDFLQDKRRRERLKDVCRVLRAARKKGQQLKLCVNLNFTKALNALREHHEDSWVSPALESVWDLMLQMKRVFGFELWLHEDGQGPQLIAADFGHAHTFGRAYYVATRFFDRKHRTLQPGFLLAYAEAECLRRAGFELWDLGGADHSPMMQYKPQVAIEMHRSEFLLRLREIARAEYAAISEDKQTSIPSLSESQQKPLTDLAAAPPPGGERVPVGVVFEDLSEDDLWGAAALKAESSASKPGKAPKVAEAKGKKSKKQAQNTEAPARVVQSTNGVSEKTPSGQPTQAEEPKQAYEPPTRPTQPAKDDAKQQFLAAFQKLVSEGLSETEAAARALRVVHS
;
A
#
# COMPACT_ATOMS: atom_id res chain seq x y z
N MET A 1 1.72 34.68 -37.01
CA MET A 1 1.87 34.53 -35.54
C MET A 1 3.10 33.65 -35.32
N GLY A 2 3.84 33.80 -34.22
CA GLY A 2 4.88 32.81 -33.89
C GLY A 2 4.24 31.45 -33.61
N ARG A 3 4.95 30.35 -33.87
CA ARG A 3 4.60 29.07 -33.23
C ARG A 3 4.76 29.24 -31.72
N PRO A 4 3.93 28.59 -30.87
CA PRO A 4 4.21 28.52 -29.45
C PRO A 4 5.59 27.88 -29.25
N ASP A 5 6.42 28.47 -28.39
CA ASP A 5 7.59 27.75 -27.91
C ASP A 5 7.11 26.72 -26.89
N LEU A 6 7.21 25.45 -27.28
CA LEU A 6 6.78 24.29 -26.49
C LEU A 6 7.73 23.98 -25.32
N GLY A 7 8.77 24.80 -25.13
CA GLY A 7 10.01 24.41 -24.45
C GLY A 7 10.87 23.47 -25.28
N LEU A 8 10.42 23.08 -26.49
CA LEU A 8 11.18 22.24 -27.42
C LEU A 8 12.25 23.02 -28.19
N GLY A 9 12.36 24.35 -28.01
CA GLY A 9 13.52 25.12 -28.48
C GLY A 9 14.85 24.71 -27.82
N LEU A 10 14.79 23.91 -26.75
CA LEU A 10 15.93 23.28 -26.07
C LEU A 10 15.84 21.74 -26.08
N ALA A 11 15.01 21.14 -26.93
CA ALA A 11 14.94 19.68 -27.03
C ALA A 11 16.19 19.12 -27.69
N GLU A 12 16.74 18.02 -27.16
CA GLU A 12 17.88 17.36 -27.81
C GLU A 12 17.44 16.75 -29.15
N SER A 13 18.23 17.05 -30.17
CA SER A 13 18.10 16.54 -31.53
C SER A 13 19.48 16.18 -32.05
N GLY A 14 19.60 15.00 -32.65
CA GLY A 14 20.89 14.41 -33.02
C GLY A 14 21.00 12.96 -32.59
N LEU A 15 22.24 12.44 -32.59
CA LEU A 15 22.52 11.02 -32.40
C LEU A 15 22.00 10.41 -31.08
N PRO A 16 22.05 11.09 -29.91
CA PRO A 16 21.49 10.52 -28.67
C PRO A 16 19.98 10.28 -28.76
N ALA A 17 19.24 11.25 -29.30
CA ALA A 17 17.80 11.16 -29.51
C ALA A 17 17.44 10.08 -30.55
N LEU A 18 18.15 10.03 -31.68
CA LEU A 18 17.91 9.01 -32.72
C LEU A 18 18.25 7.59 -32.25
N ARG A 19 19.33 7.39 -31.49
CA ARG A 19 19.65 6.07 -30.88
C ARG A 19 18.60 5.59 -29.88
N ARG A 20 17.80 6.50 -29.31
CA ARG A 20 16.68 6.15 -28.43
C ARG A 20 15.42 5.87 -29.22
N GLN A 21 15.11 6.67 -30.25
CA GLN A 21 13.93 6.44 -31.08
C GLN A 21 14.06 5.21 -31.98
N PHE A 22 15.26 4.93 -32.51
CA PHE A 22 15.54 3.83 -33.44
C PHE A 22 16.61 2.88 -32.85
N PRO A 23 16.35 2.21 -31.70
CA PRO A 23 17.36 1.48 -30.94
C PRO A 23 17.83 0.18 -31.60
N HIS A 24 17.12 -0.29 -32.63
CA HIS A 24 17.47 -1.45 -33.44
C HIS A 24 18.26 -1.09 -34.71
N VAL A 25 18.43 0.21 -35.03
CA VAL A 25 19.18 0.67 -36.20
C VAL A 25 20.64 0.90 -35.83
N GLU A 26 21.57 0.40 -36.65
CA GLU A 26 23.00 0.52 -36.39
C GLU A 26 23.46 1.98 -36.28
N VAL A 27 24.39 2.23 -35.36
CA VAL A 27 24.95 3.56 -35.09
C VAL A 27 25.49 4.24 -36.35
N ASP A 28 26.15 3.50 -37.22
CA ASP A 28 26.75 4.06 -38.44
C ASP A 28 25.69 4.41 -39.49
N ALA A 29 24.57 3.69 -39.54
CA ALA A 29 23.41 4.11 -40.34
C ALA A 29 22.79 5.40 -39.79
N LEU A 30 22.61 5.50 -38.45
CA LEU A 30 22.10 6.71 -37.80
C LEU A 30 23.00 7.94 -38.04
N ASN A 31 24.32 7.75 -38.14
CA ASN A 31 25.28 8.82 -38.44
C ASN A 31 25.05 9.41 -39.86
N LEU A 32 24.83 8.57 -40.88
CA LEU A 32 24.63 9.01 -42.27
C LEU A 32 23.41 9.94 -42.45
N PHE A 33 22.35 9.71 -41.67
CA PHE A 33 21.15 10.56 -41.68
C PHE A 33 21.35 11.90 -40.96
N LEU A 34 22.37 12.04 -40.12
CA LEU A 34 22.70 13.29 -39.41
C LEU A 34 23.67 14.18 -40.18
N GLU A 35 24.65 13.59 -40.86
CA GLU A 35 25.59 14.33 -41.74
C GLU A 35 24.90 15.02 -42.93
N SER A 36 23.65 14.66 -43.20
CA SER A 36 22.83 15.21 -44.29
C SER A 36 21.76 16.22 -43.85
N SER A 37 21.63 16.54 -42.56
CA SER A 37 20.47 17.25 -42.00
C SER A 37 20.78 18.59 -41.29
N ASP A 38 21.11 19.64 -42.05
CA ASP A 38 21.25 21.04 -41.57
C ASP A 38 19.94 21.71 -41.04
N GLY A 39 18.88 20.92 -40.82
CA GLY A 39 17.56 21.40 -40.39
C GLY A 39 16.59 20.32 -39.88
N GLY A 40 17.09 19.16 -39.46
CA GLY A 40 16.28 18.00 -39.09
C GLY A 40 16.08 16.99 -40.24
N LEU A 41 15.61 15.80 -39.91
CA LEU A 41 15.50 14.67 -40.86
C LEU A 41 14.44 14.92 -41.93
N ALA A 42 14.75 14.55 -43.17
CA ALA A 42 13.78 14.56 -44.26
C ALA A 42 12.75 13.41 -44.11
N ALA A 43 11.56 13.58 -44.68
CA ALA A 43 10.50 12.56 -44.62
C ALA A 43 10.96 11.21 -45.20
N ASP A 44 11.73 11.23 -46.30
CA ASP A 44 12.29 10.01 -46.92
C ASP A 44 13.33 9.33 -46.00
N SER A 45 14.07 10.11 -45.20
CA SER A 45 15.01 9.59 -44.20
C SER A 45 14.27 8.94 -43.01
N LEU A 46 13.15 9.53 -42.59
CA LEU A 46 12.30 8.97 -41.53
C LEU A 46 11.61 7.67 -41.98
N ALA A 47 11.14 7.62 -43.23
CA ALA A 47 10.62 6.39 -43.82
C ALA A 47 11.70 5.29 -43.88
N ALA A 48 12.90 5.62 -44.38
CA ALA A 48 14.01 4.66 -44.42
C ALA A 48 14.41 4.16 -43.03
N LEU A 49 14.43 5.03 -42.00
CA LEU A 49 14.71 4.62 -40.62
C LEU A 49 13.63 3.71 -40.03
N ALA A 50 12.35 3.95 -40.36
CA ALA A 50 11.26 3.06 -39.94
C ALA A 50 11.31 1.70 -40.64
N ASP A 51 11.60 1.67 -41.95
CA ASP A 51 11.78 0.42 -42.70
C ASP A 51 12.97 -0.38 -42.14
N MET A 52 14.10 0.28 -41.85
CA MET A 52 15.27 -0.35 -41.23
C MET A 52 15.00 -0.85 -39.81
N GLU A 53 14.25 -0.11 -38.99
CA GLU A 53 13.84 -0.60 -37.66
C GLU A 53 12.90 -1.81 -37.78
N GLN A 54 11.95 -1.79 -38.70
CA GLN A 54 11.02 -2.91 -38.91
C GLN A 54 11.74 -4.15 -39.42
N GLU A 55 12.72 -4.01 -40.33
CA GLU A 55 13.57 -5.11 -40.79
C GLU A 55 14.44 -5.67 -39.65
N ALA A 56 15.11 -4.79 -38.89
CA ALA A 56 15.95 -5.19 -37.75
C ALA A 56 15.15 -5.93 -36.66
N ALA A 57 13.97 -5.42 -36.29
CA ALA A 57 13.07 -6.04 -35.31
C ALA A 57 12.43 -7.35 -35.81
N ALA A 58 12.28 -7.54 -37.13
CA ALA A 58 11.81 -8.78 -37.74
C ALA A 58 12.92 -9.83 -37.92
N SER A 59 14.18 -9.38 -38.04
CA SER A 59 15.35 -10.26 -38.13
C SER A 59 15.53 -11.05 -36.83
N LYS A 60 15.95 -12.31 -36.94
CA LYS A 60 16.11 -13.25 -35.80
C LYS A 60 17.56 -13.65 -35.56
N GLU A 61 18.51 -12.81 -35.97
CA GLU A 61 19.93 -13.09 -35.78
C GLU A 61 20.45 -12.39 -34.52
N ASP A 62 21.09 -13.14 -33.64
CA ASP A 62 21.37 -12.79 -32.23
C ASP A 62 22.24 -11.52 -31.97
N GLN A 63 22.68 -10.81 -33.01
CA GLN A 63 23.75 -9.80 -32.91
C GLN A 63 23.45 -8.63 -31.97
N PHE A 64 22.18 -8.31 -31.72
CA PHE A 64 21.74 -7.25 -30.81
C PHE A 64 20.92 -7.73 -29.59
N GLY A 65 20.82 -9.05 -29.37
CA GLY A 65 20.22 -9.60 -28.13
C GLY A 65 18.81 -9.11 -27.79
N HIS A 66 17.90 -9.08 -28.78
CA HIS A 66 16.48 -8.70 -28.70
C HIS A 66 16.05 -7.90 -27.45
N LEU A 67 16.20 -6.58 -27.49
CA LEU A 67 15.60 -5.67 -26.50
C LEU A 67 14.09 -5.95 -26.38
N PRO A 68 13.52 -6.04 -25.16
CA PRO A 68 12.10 -6.31 -25.00
C PRO A 68 11.27 -5.15 -25.53
N VAL A 69 10.35 -5.43 -26.45
CA VAL A 69 9.43 -4.42 -27.01
C VAL A 69 8.11 -4.45 -26.24
N ARG A 70 7.54 -3.29 -25.90
CA ARG A 70 6.22 -3.17 -25.29
C ARG A 70 5.38 -2.12 -26.01
N GLY A 71 4.23 -2.52 -26.54
CA GLY A 71 3.26 -1.60 -27.12
C GLY A 71 2.61 -0.69 -26.08
N CYS A 72 2.29 0.54 -26.47
CA CYS A 72 1.34 1.38 -25.75
C CYS A 72 0.56 2.27 -26.72
N ARG A 73 -0.61 2.75 -26.27
CA ARG A 73 -1.47 3.64 -27.04
C ARG A 73 -1.71 4.94 -26.28
N VAL A 74 -1.46 6.07 -26.93
CA VAL A 74 -1.84 7.39 -26.43
C VAL A 74 -3.31 7.61 -26.77
N ALA A 75 -4.13 7.91 -25.77
CA ALA A 75 -5.57 8.12 -25.93
C ALA A 75 -6.06 9.25 -25.02
N ARG A 76 -7.20 9.85 -25.35
CA ARG A 76 -7.93 10.71 -24.39
C ARG A 76 -8.66 9.83 -23.37
N ARG A 77 -8.56 10.15 -22.09
CA ARG A 77 -9.32 9.51 -21.01
C ARG A 77 -10.80 9.90 -21.11
N GLU A 78 -11.69 8.92 -21.03
CA GLU A 78 -13.13 9.17 -21.07
C GLU A 78 -13.58 10.11 -19.93
N GLY A 79 -14.52 11.00 -20.21
CA GLY A 79 -15.10 11.92 -19.23
C GLY A 79 -14.29 13.19 -18.92
N CYS A 80 -12.95 13.13 -18.86
CA CYS A 80 -12.10 14.30 -18.59
C CYS A 80 -11.31 14.82 -19.79
N GLY A 81 -11.19 14.04 -20.88
CA GLY A 81 -10.57 14.47 -22.13
C GLY A 81 -9.03 14.54 -22.13
N SER A 82 -8.39 14.66 -20.97
CA SER A 82 -6.92 14.63 -20.82
C SER A 82 -6.30 13.39 -21.46
N LEU A 83 -5.09 13.53 -22.01
CA LEU A 83 -4.33 12.38 -22.50
C LEU A 83 -3.98 11.38 -21.38
N GLN A 84 -3.86 10.12 -21.76
CA GLN A 84 -3.31 9.03 -20.96
C GLN A 84 -2.51 8.07 -21.87
N VAL A 85 -1.52 7.38 -21.29
CA VAL A 85 -0.82 6.27 -21.96
C VAL A 85 -1.42 4.96 -21.46
N VAL A 86 -1.88 4.12 -22.37
CA VAL A 86 -2.43 2.78 -22.07
C VAL A 86 -1.41 1.74 -22.54
N PHE A 87 -0.82 0.99 -21.61
CA PHE A 87 0.18 -0.02 -21.94
C PHE A 87 -0.46 -1.34 -22.38
N GLU A 88 0.15 -2.00 -23.36
CA GLU A 88 -0.17 -3.39 -23.67
C GLU A 88 0.46 -4.33 -22.63
N GLY A 89 -0.11 -5.53 -22.46
CA GLY A 89 0.34 -6.53 -21.49
C GLY A 89 -0.18 -6.37 -20.06
N GLY A 90 -0.88 -5.27 -19.73
CA GLY A 90 -1.48 -5.02 -18.42
C GLY A 90 -0.91 -3.79 -17.70
N ASP A 91 -1.25 -3.64 -16.42
CA ASP A 91 -1.11 -2.38 -15.68
C ASP A 91 0.29 -2.13 -15.06
N SER A 92 1.24 -3.05 -15.20
CA SER A 92 2.63 -2.83 -14.75
C SER A 92 3.30 -1.69 -15.53
N PRO A 93 4.19 -0.88 -14.92
CA PRO A 93 5.00 0.06 -15.68
C PRO A 93 5.93 -0.67 -16.67
N PRO A 94 6.31 -0.05 -17.81
CA PRO A 94 7.44 -0.52 -18.62
C PRO A 94 8.76 -0.32 -17.85
N HIS A 95 9.80 -1.11 -18.17
CA HIS A 95 11.09 -1.03 -17.48
C HIS A 95 12.21 -0.39 -18.33
N VAL A 96 13.25 0.09 -17.65
CA VAL A 96 14.53 0.46 -18.29
C VAL A 96 15.05 -0.71 -19.12
N GLY A 97 15.44 -0.44 -20.36
CA GLY A 97 15.81 -1.44 -21.36
C GLY A 97 14.66 -1.89 -22.27
N THR A 98 13.40 -1.57 -21.96
CA THR A 98 12.26 -1.78 -22.88
C THR A 98 12.30 -0.76 -24.03
N VAL A 99 12.02 -1.23 -25.25
CA VAL A 99 11.61 -0.37 -26.37
C VAL A 99 10.10 -0.17 -26.30
N LEU A 100 9.67 1.02 -25.91
CA LEU A 100 8.27 1.41 -25.85
C LEU A 100 7.79 1.77 -27.26
N SER A 101 6.83 1.02 -27.80
CA SER A 101 6.30 1.22 -29.15
C SER A 101 4.96 1.96 -29.07
N ILE A 102 4.99 3.26 -29.36
CA ILE A 102 3.91 4.22 -29.06
C ILE A 102 3.00 4.40 -30.28
N ALA A 103 1.71 4.08 -30.15
CA ALA A 103 0.70 4.25 -31.19
C ALA A 103 -0.44 5.23 -30.77
N GLY A 104 -1.25 5.66 -31.73
CA GLY A 104 -2.47 6.45 -31.50
C GLY A 104 -2.33 7.94 -31.80
N PHE A 105 -1.13 8.42 -32.13
CA PHE A 105 -0.92 9.78 -32.61
C PHE A 105 -1.71 10.04 -33.90
N GLY A 106 -1.78 9.05 -34.80
CA GLY A 106 -2.57 9.11 -36.02
C GLY A 106 -4.09 8.99 -35.78
N GLU A 107 -4.55 8.72 -34.56
CA GLU A 107 -5.97 8.84 -34.17
C GLU A 107 -6.26 10.22 -33.59
N LEU A 108 -5.38 10.71 -32.70
CA LEU A 108 -5.44 12.09 -32.17
C LEU A 108 -5.43 13.12 -33.33
N ALA A 109 -4.58 12.90 -34.34
CA ALA A 109 -4.49 13.72 -35.56
C ALA A 109 -5.69 13.61 -36.52
N LYS A 110 -6.67 12.71 -36.26
CA LYS A 110 -7.96 12.65 -36.98
C LYS A 110 -9.07 13.37 -36.20
N CYS A 111 -8.99 13.40 -34.87
CA CYS A 111 -9.92 14.13 -34.02
C CYS A 111 -9.68 15.64 -34.08
N GLU A 112 -8.42 16.05 -34.20
CA GLU A 112 -8.01 17.46 -34.23
C GLU A 112 -7.28 17.80 -35.54
N LYS A 113 -7.12 19.09 -35.83
CA LYS A 113 -6.53 19.57 -37.09
C LYS A 113 -5.02 19.44 -37.05
N GLU A 114 -4.56 18.20 -37.26
CA GLU A 114 -3.17 17.73 -37.21
C GLU A 114 -2.57 17.75 -35.80
N VAL A 115 -1.91 16.64 -35.42
CA VAL A 115 -0.89 16.66 -34.36
C VAL A 115 0.38 17.17 -35.02
N LEU A 116 0.88 18.32 -34.57
CA LEU A 116 2.00 19.00 -35.21
C LEU A 116 3.35 18.50 -34.71
N GLN A 117 3.47 18.26 -33.40
CA GLN A 117 4.71 17.85 -32.74
C GLN A 117 4.40 17.03 -31.48
N ALA A 118 5.25 16.06 -31.15
CA ALA A 118 5.28 15.42 -29.84
C ALA A 118 6.72 15.36 -29.31
N GLY A 119 6.87 15.26 -27.99
CA GLY A 119 8.16 15.17 -27.34
C GLY A 119 8.06 14.51 -25.97
N LEU A 120 9.11 13.81 -25.56
CA LEU A 120 9.18 13.09 -24.30
C LEU A 120 10.14 13.82 -23.35
N VAL A 121 9.62 14.34 -22.24
CA VAL A 121 10.47 14.82 -21.14
C VAL A 121 10.93 13.62 -20.34
N LEU A 122 12.23 13.54 -20.12
CA LEU A 122 12.88 12.52 -19.32
C LEU A 122 12.85 12.88 -17.82
N PRO A 123 13.05 11.90 -16.93
CA PRO A 123 13.27 12.10 -15.50
C PRO A 123 14.41 13.06 -15.15
N THR A 124 15.36 13.26 -16.07
CA THR A 124 16.47 14.25 -15.98
C THR A 124 16.03 15.70 -16.19
N GLY A 125 14.82 15.93 -16.71
CA GLY A 125 14.33 17.25 -17.16
C GLY A 125 14.72 17.61 -18.60
N GLU A 126 15.56 16.81 -19.24
CA GLU A 126 15.83 16.82 -20.68
C GLU A 126 14.54 16.56 -21.47
N VAL A 127 14.42 17.12 -22.67
CA VAL A 127 13.27 16.87 -23.56
C VAL A 127 13.76 16.34 -24.90
N LEU A 128 13.22 15.20 -25.33
CA LEU A 128 13.51 14.61 -26.62
C LEU A 128 12.37 14.91 -27.60
N SER A 129 12.69 15.37 -28.81
CA SER A 129 11.71 15.52 -29.87
C SER A 129 11.44 14.16 -30.51
N LEU A 130 10.19 13.69 -30.49
CA LEU A 130 9.80 12.46 -31.18
C LEU A 130 9.59 12.78 -32.68
N GLN A 131 10.21 12.02 -33.57
CA GLN A 131 10.02 12.20 -35.01
C GLN A 131 8.68 11.62 -35.42
N MET A 132 7.72 12.51 -35.71
CA MET A 132 6.36 12.17 -36.09
C MET A 132 6.29 11.76 -37.57
N GLY A 133 5.68 10.60 -37.85
CA GLY A 133 5.54 10.05 -39.21
C GLY A 133 5.65 8.52 -39.24
N CYS A 134 6.40 7.96 -38.28
CA CYS A 134 6.53 6.54 -38.07
C CYS A 134 5.54 6.10 -36.97
N GLU A 135 4.44 5.44 -37.34
CA GLU A 135 3.54 4.76 -36.38
C GLU A 135 3.67 3.23 -36.51
N PRO A 136 3.92 2.50 -35.40
CA PRO A 136 4.18 3.01 -34.05
C PRO A 136 5.54 3.73 -33.95
N THR A 137 5.64 4.70 -33.05
CA THR A 137 6.88 5.43 -32.75
C THR A 137 7.61 4.70 -31.63
N SER A 138 8.74 4.06 -31.92
CA SER A 138 9.58 3.40 -30.91
C SER A 138 10.33 4.38 -30.01
N PHE A 139 10.66 3.93 -28.79
CA PHE A 139 11.52 4.65 -27.85
C PHE A 139 12.15 3.72 -26.81
N LEU A 140 13.47 3.58 -26.80
CA LEU A 140 14.22 2.87 -25.77
C LEU A 140 14.28 3.66 -24.46
N LEU A 141 13.67 3.10 -23.41
CA LEU A 141 13.67 3.65 -22.07
C LEU A 141 15.04 3.44 -21.40
N GLN A 142 15.83 4.52 -21.25
CA GLN A 142 17.14 4.48 -20.59
C GLN A 142 17.10 4.98 -19.14
N GLU A 143 16.20 5.91 -18.83
CA GLU A 143 16.00 6.47 -17.50
C GLU A 143 14.90 5.74 -16.72
N PHE A 144 15.10 5.62 -15.41
CA PHE A 144 14.03 5.20 -14.49
C PHE A 144 13.17 6.40 -14.07
N GLY A 145 11.91 6.17 -13.74
CA GLY A 145 11.04 7.16 -13.12
C GLY A 145 10.13 7.93 -14.08
N MET A 146 9.85 9.19 -13.75
CA MET A 146 8.69 9.92 -14.28
C MET A 146 8.97 10.54 -15.65
N HIS A 147 8.29 10.04 -16.68
CA HIS A 147 8.32 10.61 -18.02
C HIS A 147 7.06 11.47 -18.28
N GLU A 148 7.17 12.49 -19.13
CA GLU A 148 6.05 13.34 -19.58
C GLU A 148 6.02 13.34 -21.11
N LEU A 149 5.01 12.70 -21.70
CA LEU A 149 4.73 12.84 -23.12
C LEU A 149 3.95 14.14 -23.34
N ARG A 150 4.55 15.06 -24.10
CA ARG A 150 3.94 16.30 -24.58
C ARG A 150 3.43 16.09 -26.00
N VAL A 151 2.21 16.54 -26.28
CA VAL A 151 1.61 16.52 -27.61
C VAL A 151 1.05 17.90 -27.92
N CYS A 152 1.41 18.47 -29.08
CA CYS A 152 0.89 19.73 -29.58
C CYS A 152 0.05 19.47 -30.82
N SER A 153 -1.26 19.76 -30.74
CA SER A 153 -2.14 19.78 -31.92
C SER A 153 -2.22 21.17 -32.54
N GLY A 154 -2.88 21.29 -33.69
CA GLY A 154 -3.10 22.56 -34.38
C GLY A 154 -3.86 23.64 -33.59
N GLY A 155 -4.31 23.35 -32.36
CA GLY A 155 -4.90 24.30 -31.42
C GLY A 155 -3.90 25.17 -30.65
N ALA A 156 -2.58 24.93 -30.76
CA ALA A 156 -1.50 25.61 -30.04
C ALA A 156 -1.41 25.36 -28.52
N GLU A 157 -2.31 24.55 -27.97
CA GLU A 157 -2.24 24.07 -26.58
C GLU A 157 -1.32 22.83 -26.48
N VAL A 158 -0.63 22.68 -25.33
CA VAL A 158 0.31 21.57 -25.09
C VAL A 158 -0.32 20.57 -24.13
N GLU A 159 -0.85 19.51 -24.70
CA GLU A 159 -1.37 18.39 -23.93
C GLU A 159 -0.23 17.58 -23.32
N ARG A 160 -0.49 17.00 -22.14
CA ARG A 160 0.49 16.26 -21.36
C ARG A 160 -0.14 14.99 -20.82
N CYS A 161 0.58 13.89 -20.88
CA CYS A 161 0.33 12.71 -20.07
C CYS A 161 1.65 12.21 -19.47
N TRP A 162 1.57 11.63 -18.27
CA TRP A 162 2.73 11.15 -17.53
C TRP A 162 2.66 9.65 -17.37
N PHE A 163 3.83 9.01 -17.27
CA PHE A 163 3.93 7.59 -16.93
C PHE A 163 5.18 7.29 -16.12
N MET A 164 5.12 6.22 -15.34
CA MET A 164 6.26 5.69 -14.60
C MET A 164 7.00 4.66 -15.45
N VAL A 165 8.33 4.74 -15.46
CA VAL A 165 9.21 3.67 -15.91
C VAL A 165 9.85 3.05 -14.67
N SER A 166 9.77 1.73 -14.52
CA SER A 166 10.49 0.99 -13.47
C SER A 166 11.90 0.64 -13.93
N SER A 167 12.75 0.18 -13.02
CA SER A 167 13.99 -0.50 -13.33
C SER A 167 14.00 -1.92 -12.73
N PRO A 168 14.97 -2.77 -13.09
CA PRO A 168 15.10 -4.11 -12.49
C PRO A 168 15.20 -4.10 -10.96
N LEU A 169 15.74 -3.03 -10.37
CA LEU A 169 15.73 -2.80 -8.90
C LEU A 169 14.30 -2.57 -8.38
N GLY A 170 13.47 -1.81 -9.10
CA GLY A 170 12.06 -1.57 -8.77
C GLY A 170 11.22 -2.84 -8.88
N GLU A 171 11.37 -3.61 -9.95
CA GLU A 171 10.67 -4.90 -10.09
C GLU A 171 11.09 -5.91 -9.02
N TYR A 172 12.36 -5.88 -8.61
CA TYR A 172 12.89 -6.65 -7.48
C TYR A 172 12.33 -6.17 -6.13
N GLY A 173 12.22 -4.86 -5.93
CA GLY A 173 11.56 -4.24 -4.77
C GLY A 173 10.10 -4.69 -4.65
N ASP A 174 9.30 -4.48 -5.70
CA ASP A 174 7.89 -4.92 -5.77
C ASP A 174 7.75 -6.43 -5.52
N ALA A 175 8.65 -7.25 -6.08
CA ALA A 175 8.59 -8.70 -5.89
C ALA A 175 8.96 -9.14 -4.46
N LEU A 176 9.92 -8.47 -3.81
CA LEU A 176 10.31 -8.73 -2.42
C LEU A 176 9.25 -8.18 -1.45
N ASP A 177 8.59 -7.08 -1.80
CA ASP A 177 7.48 -6.51 -1.04
C ASP A 177 6.25 -7.43 -1.08
N LEU A 178 5.80 -7.86 -2.27
CA LEU A 178 4.73 -8.86 -2.43
C LEU A 178 5.07 -10.20 -1.74
N PHE A 179 6.33 -10.63 -1.77
CA PHE A 179 6.78 -11.80 -1.02
C PHE A 179 6.65 -11.59 0.50
N ASN A 180 7.05 -10.43 1.04
CA ASN A 180 6.93 -10.15 2.47
C ASN A 180 5.45 -10.13 2.91
N ASP A 181 4.55 -9.52 2.13
CA ASP A 181 3.11 -9.50 2.41
C ASP A 181 2.51 -10.92 2.36
N ALA A 182 2.87 -11.72 1.35
CA ALA A 182 2.47 -13.11 1.27
C ALA A 182 3.00 -13.93 2.46
N TYR A 183 4.26 -13.73 2.85
CA TYR A 183 4.95 -14.48 3.90
C TYR A 183 4.44 -14.19 5.32
N ASP A 184 4.26 -12.92 5.68
CA ASP A 184 3.73 -12.52 6.99
C ASP A 184 2.31 -13.05 7.20
N TRP A 185 1.49 -13.02 6.14
CA TRP A 185 0.09 -13.43 6.15
C TRP A 185 -0.15 -14.85 5.55
N ALA A 186 0.90 -15.68 5.45
CA ALA A 186 0.83 -17.08 5.00
C ALA A 186 0.24 -18.05 6.05
N TRP A 187 -0.89 -17.70 6.68
CA TRP A 187 -1.62 -18.63 7.54
C TRP A 187 -3.13 -18.37 7.59
N ASP A 188 -3.90 -19.42 7.32
CA ASP A 188 -5.36 -19.46 7.24
C ASP A 188 -5.94 -20.83 7.65
N GLY A 189 -5.10 -21.72 8.20
CA GLY A 189 -5.40 -23.12 8.44
C GLY A 189 -5.83 -23.44 9.87
N ALA A 190 -5.65 -24.70 10.27
CA ALA A 190 -5.96 -25.15 11.63
C ALA A 190 -4.82 -24.84 12.60
N TRP A 191 -5.15 -24.55 13.86
CA TRP A 191 -4.16 -24.51 14.94
C TRP A 191 -3.74 -25.95 15.29
N THR A 192 -2.45 -26.25 15.22
CA THR A 192 -1.88 -27.59 15.45
C THR A 192 -1.08 -27.63 16.76
N SER A 193 -0.89 -28.82 17.33
CA SER A 193 0.03 -29.05 18.46
C SER A 193 1.41 -28.49 18.18
N ASP A 194 1.92 -28.75 16.97
CA ASP A 194 3.29 -28.46 16.58
C ASP A 194 3.50 -26.94 16.41
N LEU A 195 2.43 -26.19 16.07
CA LEU A 195 2.39 -24.73 16.09
C LEU A 195 2.31 -24.18 17.52
N GLU A 196 1.50 -24.78 18.39
CA GLU A 196 1.40 -24.41 19.80
C GLU A 196 2.74 -24.59 20.54
N ASP A 197 3.34 -25.77 20.42
CA ASP A 197 4.64 -26.12 21.00
C ASP A 197 5.76 -25.23 20.43
N SER A 198 5.79 -24.95 19.14
CA SER A 198 6.84 -24.10 18.55
C SER A 198 6.69 -22.61 18.92
N VAL A 199 5.46 -22.10 19.11
CA VAL A 199 5.24 -20.75 19.68
C VAL A 199 5.70 -20.68 21.14
N LEU A 200 5.41 -21.69 21.95
CA LEU A 200 5.90 -21.78 23.33
C LEU A 200 7.44 -21.82 23.40
N ASN A 201 8.07 -22.66 22.58
CA ASN A 201 9.53 -22.75 22.50
C ASN A 201 10.20 -21.47 21.95
N LEU A 202 9.50 -20.71 21.09
CA LEU A 202 9.97 -19.40 20.63
C LEU A 202 9.88 -18.32 21.71
N LEU A 203 8.83 -18.32 22.54
CA LEU A 203 8.70 -17.43 23.69
C LEU A 203 9.81 -17.67 24.71
N VAL A 204 10.05 -18.92 25.11
CA VAL A 204 11.13 -19.27 26.07
C VAL A 204 12.49 -18.84 25.53
N ALA A 205 12.81 -19.19 24.28
CA ALA A 205 14.11 -18.84 23.68
C ALA A 205 14.28 -17.32 23.43
N LEU A 206 13.19 -16.55 23.32
CA LEU A 206 13.22 -15.09 23.27
C LEU A 206 13.63 -14.47 24.61
N ASP A 207 13.12 -15.01 25.72
CA ASP A 207 13.56 -14.62 27.07
C ASP A 207 15.03 -14.97 27.29
N GLU A 208 15.42 -16.23 27.07
CA GLU A 208 16.82 -16.69 27.18
C GLU A 208 17.78 -15.84 26.34
N ARG A 209 17.43 -15.48 25.10
CA ARG A 209 18.26 -14.64 24.24
C ARG A 209 18.43 -13.23 24.81
N PHE A 210 17.37 -12.62 25.35
CA PHE A 210 17.45 -11.28 25.93
C PHE A 210 18.19 -11.26 27.27
N GLU A 211 18.03 -12.28 28.11
CA GLU A 211 18.82 -12.43 29.33
C GLU A 211 20.31 -12.63 29.03
N ALA A 212 20.64 -13.45 28.01
CA ALA A 212 22.01 -13.65 27.56
C ALA A 212 22.65 -12.36 27.01
N VAL A 213 21.92 -11.59 26.19
CA VAL A 213 22.41 -10.29 25.69
C VAL A 213 22.58 -9.29 26.85
N ALA A 214 21.57 -9.13 27.72
CA ALA A 214 21.63 -8.22 28.86
C ALA A 214 22.79 -8.56 29.82
N SER A 215 23.05 -9.84 30.06
CA SER A 215 24.15 -10.32 30.90
C SER A 215 25.53 -10.16 30.26
N GLY A 216 25.62 -10.30 28.93
CA GLY A 216 26.87 -10.18 28.19
C GLY A 216 27.31 -8.74 27.87
N SER A 217 26.39 -7.77 27.91
CA SER A 217 26.59 -6.47 27.26
C SER A 217 26.82 -5.28 28.21
N GLY A 218 27.97 -5.24 28.88
CA GLY A 218 28.34 -4.17 29.84
C GLY A 218 28.66 -2.78 29.25
N GLY A 219 28.30 -2.50 27.99
CA GLY A 219 28.66 -1.27 27.28
C GLY A 219 27.47 -0.35 26.95
N PHE A 220 27.69 0.97 27.01
CA PHE A 220 26.68 2.00 26.73
C PHE A 220 25.95 1.82 25.37
N LEU A 221 26.70 1.49 24.31
CA LEU A 221 26.12 1.21 22.99
C LEU A 221 25.14 0.03 23.01
N ALA A 222 25.43 -1.02 23.78
CA ALA A 222 24.54 -2.17 23.88
C ALA A 222 23.29 -1.88 24.72
N GLN A 223 23.39 -1.04 25.77
CA GLN A 223 22.20 -0.52 26.47
C GLN A 223 21.31 0.29 25.52
N SER A 224 21.91 1.11 24.65
CA SER A 224 21.18 1.83 23.61
C SER A 224 20.49 0.89 22.61
N LEU A 225 21.19 -0.12 22.09
CA LEU A 225 20.62 -1.10 21.16
C LEU A 225 19.54 -1.99 21.80
N MET A 226 19.71 -2.37 23.08
CA MET A 226 18.68 -3.08 23.84
C MET A 226 17.42 -2.24 24.05
N SER A 227 17.54 -0.91 24.17
CA SER A 227 16.36 -0.03 24.18
C SER A 227 15.58 -0.13 22.86
N THR A 228 16.28 -0.13 21.72
CA THR A 228 15.69 -0.29 20.37
C THR A 228 15.00 -1.63 20.20
N LEU A 229 15.57 -2.71 20.73
CA LEU A 229 15.04 -4.08 20.64
C LEU A 229 13.94 -4.39 21.66
N SER A 230 13.83 -3.62 22.75
CA SER A 230 12.81 -3.84 23.79
C SER A 230 11.37 -3.68 23.29
N SER A 231 11.12 -2.78 22.35
CA SER A 231 9.79 -2.57 21.73
C SER A 231 9.41 -3.69 20.75
N PRO A 232 10.28 -4.14 19.82
CA PRO A 232 10.12 -5.39 19.10
C PRO A 232 9.84 -6.60 20.01
N LYS A 233 10.61 -6.79 21.10
CA LYS A 233 10.36 -7.88 22.06
C LYS A 233 8.95 -7.81 22.67
N LYS A 234 8.59 -6.69 23.32
CA LYS A 234 7.26 -6.49 23.93
C LYS A 234 6.11 -6.73 22.95
N ARG A 235 6.27 -6.35 21.68
CA ARG A 235 5.29 -6.61 20.63
C ARG A 235 5.28 -8.09 20.19
N MET A 236 6.42 -8.74 20.10
CA MET A 236 6.52 -10.16 19.77
C MET A 236 5.89 -11.02 20.87
N GLU A 237 6.20 -10.76 22.14
CA GLU A 237 5.56 -11.38 23.31
C GLU A 237 4.03 -11.20 23.27
N LYS A 238 3.55 -9.95 23.19
CA LYS A 238 2.11 -9.63 23.16
C LYS A 238 1.38 -10.36 22.02
N ASN A 239 2.00 -10.48 20.85
CA ASN A 239 1.40 -11.15 19.70
C ASN A 239 1.47 -12.69 19.82
N LEU A 240 2.59 -13.28 20.24
CA LEU A 240 2.72 -14.73 20.42
C LEU A 240 1.81 -15.26 21.55
N SER A 241 1.77 -14.59 22.70
CA SER A 241 0.86 -14.94 23.79
C SER A 241 -0.61 -14.82 23.37
N LYS A 242 -0.97 -13.76 22.64
CA LYS A 242 -2.35 -13.61 22.12
C LYS A 242 -2.69 -14.67 21.07
N ALA A 243 -1.73 -15.09 20.26
CA ALA A 243 -1.91 -16.19 19.31
C ALA A 243 -2.17 -17.52 20.04
N LEU A 244 -1.43 -17.83 21.12
CA LEU A 244 -1.71 -18.99 21.99
C LEU A 244 -3.10 -18.88 22.66
N GLU A 245 -3.39 -17.77 23.35
CA GLU A 245 -4.60 -17.57 24.15
C GLU A 245 -5.91 -17.59 23.33
N SER A 246 -5.86 -17.18 22.06
CA SER A 246 -7.06 -16.93 21.26
C SER A 246 -7.03 -17.47 19.83
N GLN A 247 -5.97 -18.19 19.44
CA GLN A 247 -5.74 -18.74 18.10
C GLN A 247 -5.89 -17.68 16.97
N ASP A 248 -5.55 -16.42 17.29
CA ASP A 248 -5.80 -15.26 16.44
C ASP A 248 -4.83 -15.19 15.24
N PRO A 249 -5.32 -15.32 13.98
CA PRO A 249 -4.49 -15.21 12.78
C PRO A 249 -3.76 -13.87 12.68
N LEU A 250 -4.39 -12.79 13.16
CA LEU A 250 -3.83 -11.45 13.11
C LEU A 250 -2.64 -11.33 14.07
N ALA A 251 -2.72 -11.94 15.25
CA ALA A 251 -1.63 -11.97 16.21
C ALA A 251 -0.46 -12.81 15.68
N LEU A 252 -0.75 -13.97 15.07
CA LEU A 252 0.28 -14.83 14.49
C LEU A 252 1.08 -14.13 13.37
N GLY A 253 0.41 -13.51 12.39
CA GLY A 253 1.11 -12.79 11.31
C GLY A 253 1.87 -11.56 11.81
N ARG A 254 1.34 -10.84 12.81
CA ARG A 254 2.07 -9.75 13.49
C ARG A 254 3.33 -10.24 14.21
N ALA A 255 3.33 -11.47 14.74
CA ALA A 255 4.53 -12.05 15.32
C ALA A 255 5.61 -12.30 14.25
N VAL A 256 5.26 -12.81 13.07
CA VAL A 256 6.20 -12.97 11.92
C VAL A 256 6.86 -11.64 11.55
N GLY A 257 6.07 -10.58 11.42
CA GLY A 257 6.59 -9.22 11.19
C GLY A 257 7.51 -8.73 12.30
N CYS A 258 7.22 -9.06 13.56
CA CYS A 258 8.11 -8.77 14.70
C CYS A 258 9.40 -9.60 14.67
N ILE A 259 9.36 -10.86 14.25
CA ILE A 259 10.55 -11.72 14.06
C ILE A 259 11.45 -11.09 12.99
N ARG A 260 10.93 -10.73 11.81
CA ARG A 260 11.71 -10.06 10.76
C ARG A 260 12.36 -8.77 11.26
N ALA A 261 11.60 -7.92 11.95
CA ALA A 261 12.12 -6.68 12.55
C ALA A 261 13.19 -6.96 13.63
N PHE A 262 13.05 -8.05 14.40
CA PHE A 262 14.03 -8.44 15.41
C PHE A 262 15.34 -8.95 14.78
N ILE A 263 15.32 -9.82 13.78
CA ILE A 263 16.55 -10.34 13.13
C ILE A 263 17.29 -9.19 12.40
N LEU A 264 16.55 -8.25 11.79
CA LEU A 264 17.11 -7.01 11.27
C LEU A 264 17.87 -6.24 12.35
N GLY A 265 17.22 -5.97 13.49
CA GLY A 265 17.86 -5.29 14.63
C GLY A 265 18.97 -6.09 15.32
N GLN A 266 18.90 -7.42 15.32
CA GLN A 266 19.92 -8.31 15.90
C GLN A 266 21.23 -8.25 15.10
N SER A 267 21.18 -8.05 13.79
CA SER A 267 22.39 -7.83 12.98
C SER A 267 23.17 -6.56 13.36
N LEU A 268 22.54 -5.59 14.03
CA LEU A 268 23.23 -4.47 14.68
C LEU A 268 24.06 -4.95 15.87
N LEU A 269 23.45 -5.76 16.75
CA LEU A 269 24.12 -6.30 17.94
C LEU A 269 25.29 -7.21 17.55
N ASP A 270 25.13 -8.04 16.52
CA ASP A 270 26.15 -9.03 16.14
C ASP A 270 27.45 -8.38 15.62
N MET A 271 27.40 -7.12 15.17
CA MET A 271 28.60 -6.30 14.87
C MET A 271 29.34 -5.76 16.12
N PHE A 272 28.67 -5.69 17.27
CA PHE A 272 29.25 -5.24 18.54
C PHE A 272 29.42 -6.35 19.58
N ALA A 273 28.89 -7.54 19.31
CA ALA A 273 29.01 -8.72 20.15
C ALA A 273 30.44 -9.33 20.08
N PRO A 274 30.89 -10.06 21.12
CA PRO A 274 32.13 -10.83 21.04
C PRO A 274 32.05 -11.89 19.93
N ALA A 275 33.11 -11.97 19.11
CA ALA A 275 33.20 -12.96 18.04
C ALA A 275 33.13 -14.39 18.60
N GLY A 276 31.98 -15.05 18.40
CA GLY A 276 31.70 -16.38 18.96
C GLY A 276 30.21 -16.72 19.12
N GLN A 277 29.30 -15.74 19.06
CA GLN A 277 27.84 -15.99 19.03
C GLN A 277 27.26 -15.69 17.64
N ASP A 278 27.36 -16.64 16.71
CA ASP A 278 26.60 -16.58 15.45
C ASP A 278 25.12 -16.82 15.73
N LEU A 279 24.26 -15.91 15.24
CA LEU A 279 22.82 -15.99 15.37
C LEU A 279 22.25 -17.30 14.82
N GLN A 280 22.78 -17.82 13.70
CA GLN A 280 22.24 -19.05 13.07
C GLN A 280 22.44 -20.28 13.97
N SER A 281 23.55 -20.33 14.70
CA SER A 281 23.86 -21.38 15.69
C SER A 281 23.09 -21.25 17.02
N SER A 282 22.38 -20.14 17.25
CA SER A 282 21.65 -19.92 18.51
C SER A 282 20.36 -20.74 18.60
N ALA A 283 20.03 -21.22 19.81
CA ALA A 283 18.77 -21.92 20.08
C ALA A 283 17.54 -21.09 19.68
N PHE A 284 17.58 -19.77 19.90
CA PHE A 284 16.53 -18.84 19.49
C PHE A 284 16.27 -18.83 17.97
N TYR A 285 17.31 -18.83 17.13
CA TYR A 285 17.13 -18.92 15.69
C TYR A 285 16.58 -20.30 15.27
N GLN A 286 17.00 -21.38 15.93
CA GLN A 286 16.42 -22.70 15.70
C GLN A 286 14.94 -22.77 16.09
N SER A 287 14.52 -22.12 17.19
CA SER A 287 13.11 -21.95 17.54
C SER A 287 12.33 -21.14 16.50
N ILE A 288 12.92 -20.09 15.90
CA ILE A 288 12.31 -19.37 14.78
C ILE A 288 12.09 -20.30 13.57
N VAL A 289 13.09 -21.11 13.19
CA VAL A 289 12.97 -22.03 12.05
C VAL A 289 11.95 -23.14 12.32
N ALA A 290 11.84 -23.62 13.57
CA ALA A 290 10.81 -24.57 13.97
C ALA A 290 9.39 -23.97 13.91
N PHE A 291 9.22 -22.75 14.43
CA PHE A 291 7.97 -21.98 14.36
C PHE A 291 7.53 -21.73 12.91
N GLU A 292 8.43 -21.24 12.06
CA GLU A 292 8.14 -20.96 10.65
C GLU A 292 7.76 -22.23 9.87
N ARG A 293 8.38 -23.37 10.18
CA ARG A 293 7.99 -24.66 9.62
C ARG A 293 6.57 -25.05 10.04
N ALA A 294 6.29 -25.10 11.35
CA ALA A 294 4.99 -25.50 11.87
C ALA A 294 3.86 -24.58 11.37
N ARG A 295 4.11 -23.26 11.29
CA ARG A 295 3.19 -22.26 10.73
C ARG A 295 2.84 -22.55 9.28
N LEU A 296 3.83 -22.84 8.43
CA LEU A 296 3.61 -23.07 7.00
C LEU A 296 3.06 -24.47 6.71
N GLU A 297 3.39 -25.48 7.51
CA GLU A 297 2.78 -26.81 7.44
C GLU A 297 1.29 -26.77 7.81
N ALA A 298 0.92 -25.95 8.80
CA ALA A 298 -0.46 -25.69 9.21
C ALA A 298 -1.25 -24.83 8.20
N ALA A 299 -0.59 -24.03 7.34
CA ALA A 299 -1.25 -23.16 6.36
C ALA A 299 -1.92 -23.96 5.22
N SER A 300 -2.97 -23.40 4.62
CA SER A 300 -3.70 -24.05 3.53
C SER A 300 -2.82 -24.25 2.28
N ALA A 301 -3.22 -25.19 1.42
CA ALA A 301 -2.53 -25.38 0.14
C ALA A 301 -2.55 -24.11 -0.73
N PRO A 302 -3.68 -23.37 -0.88
CA PRO A 302 -3.69 -22.06 -1.53
C PRO A 302 -2.69 -21.05 -0.95
N LYS A 303 -2.57 -20.93 0.39
CA LYS A 303 -1.60 -19.98 1.00
C LYS A 303 -0.15 -20.40 0.81
N ARG A 304 0.15 -21.70 0.82
CA ARG A 304 1.47 -22.20 0.42
C ARG A 304 1.78 -21.98 -1.05
N GLU A 305 0.78 -22.10 -1.93
CA GLU A 305 0.95 -21.84 -3.37
C GLU A 305 1.18 -20.34 -3.64
N GLU A 306 0.40 -19.44 -3.02
CA GLU A 306 0.58 -17.98 -3.09
C GLU A 306 2.00 -17.56 -2.67
N LEU A 307 2.50 -18.12 -1.56
CA LEU A 307 3.85 -17.88 -1.06
C LEU A 307 4.92 -18.38 -2.04
N GLN A 308 4.76 -19.59 -2.58
CA GLN A 308 5.69 -20.20 -3.55
C GLN A 308 5.71 -19.48 -4.91
N GLN A 309 4.56 -19.00 -5.39
CA GLN A 309 4.47 -18.16 -6.58
C GLN A 309 5.18 -16.81 -6.35
N SER A 310 4.96 -16.18 -5.21
CA SER A 310 5.62 -14.91 -4.84
C SER A 310 7.14 -15.07 -4.69
N LEU A 311 7.59 -16.16 -4.06
CA LEU A 311 9.01 -16.49 -3.92
C LEU A 311 9.67 -16.76 -5.29
N ARG A 312 8.96 -17.38 -6.23
CA ARG A 312 9.47 -17.60 -7.60
C ARG A 312 9.59 -16.28 -8.37
N ARG A 313 8.60 -15.38 -8.25
CA ARG A 313 8.68 -14.02 -8.82
C ARG A 313 9.88 -13.27 -8.26
N LEU A 314 10.10 -13.36 -6.95
CA LEU A 314 11.23 -12.74 -6.25
C LEU A 314 12.59 -13.24 -6.79
N VAL A 315 12.80 -14.54 -6.97
CA VAL A 315 14.05 -15.07 -7.55
C VAL A 315 14.29 -14.57 -8.98
N LEU A 316 13.24 -14.54 -9.82
CA LEU A 316 13.36 -14.06 -11.20
C LEU A 316 13.70 -12.57 -11.28
N ALA A 317 13.06 -11.73 -10.46
CA ALA A 317 13.36 -10.30 -10.39
C ALA A 317 14.76 -10.02 -9.80
N ALA A 318 15.19 -10.84 -8.83
CA ALA A 318 16.55 -10.77 -8.27
C ALA A 318 17.63 -11.13 -9.30
N ASP A 319 17.42 -12.20 -10.10
CA ASP A 319 18.33 -12.56 -11.19
C ASP A 319 18.41 -11.46 -12.26
N ALA A 320 17.28 -10.83 -12.62
CA ALA A 320 17.25 -9.71 -13.55
C ALA A 320 17.99 -8.46 -13.00
N HIS A 321 17.80 -8.14 -11.72
CA HIS A 321 18.53 -7.06 -11.06
C HIS A 321 20.05 -7.35 -10.97
N VAL A 322 20.46 -8.59 -10.71
CA VAL A 322 21.88 -8.97 -10.72
C VAL A 322 22.50 -8.85 -12.10
N ALA A 323 21.76 -9.13 -13.18
CA ALA A 323 22.24 -8.89 -14.56
C ALA A 323 22.42 -7.38 -14.85
N ASP A 324 21.49 -6.53 -14.44
CA ASP A 324 21.58 -5.05 -14.52
C ASP A 324 22.80 -4.50 -13.74
N LEU A 325 23.05 -5.01 -12.53
CA LEU A 325 24.25 -4.67 -11.76
C LEU A 325 25.55 -5.16 -12.43
N TYR A 326 25.55 -6.36 -13.00
CA TYR A 326 26.72 -6.90 -13.70
C TYR A 326 27.08 -6.06 -14.94
N ASN A 327 26.07 -5.71 -15.74
CA ASN A 327 26.22 -4.88 -16.95
C ASN A 327 26.63 -3.44 -16.64
N SER A 328 26.16 -2.87 -15.53
CA SER A 328 26.51 -1.51 -15.10
C SER A 328 27.79 -1.43 -14.24
N GLY A 329 28.38 -2.58 -13.86
CA GLY A 329 29.55 -2.68 -12.99
C GLY A 329 29.30 -2.33 -11.51
N LYS A 330 28.05 -2.01 -11.15
CA LYS A 330 27.63 -1.51 -9.82
C LYS A 330 27.32 -2.65 -8.84
N GLY A 331 27.03 -2.32 -7.58
CA GLY A 331 26.43 -3.25 -6.61
C GLY A 331 27.16 -4.58 -6.38
N GLN A 332 28.48 -4.64 -6.57
CA GLN A 332 29.29 -5.87 -6.59
C GLN A 332 29.10 -6.77 -5.36
N ASP A 333 28.89 -6.19 -4.18
CA ASP A 333 28.62 -6.96 -2.96
C ASP A 333 27.28 -7.69 -3.00
N PHE A 334 26.22 -7.13 -3.60
CA PHE A 334 24.95 -7.84 -3.76
C PHE A 334 25.09 -9.00 -4.75
N ILE A 335 25.77 -8.77 -5.89
CA ILE A 335 26.13 -9.83 -6.86
C ILE A 335 26.87 -10.97 -6.14
N LYS A 336 27.85 -10.62 -5.29
CA LYS A 336 28.64 -11.57 -4.50
C LYS A 336 27.82 -12.30 -3.43
N ARG A 337 26.86 -11.65 -2.76
CA ARG A 337 25.94 -12.33 -1.82
C ARG A 337 25.03 -13.30 -2.58
N TRP A 338 24.41 -12.85 -3.67
CA TRP A 338 23.50 -13.64 -4.50
C TRP A 338 24.17 -14.91 -5.06
N THR A 339 25.31 -14.73 -5.73
CA THR A 339 26.08 -15.85 -6.33
C THR A 339 26.84 -16.68 -5.29
N GLY A 340 27.15 -16.13 -4.12
CA GLY A 340 27.91 -16.78 -3.05
C GLY A 340 27.14 -17.76 -2.16
N GLY A 341 25.86 -17.99 -2.42
CA GLY A 341 25.03 -18.97 -1.71
C GLY A 341 23.56 -18.58 -1.60
N LEU A 342 23.28 -17.28 -1.44
CA LEU A 342 21.93 -16.75 -1.15
C LEU A 342 20.88 -17.19 -2.20
N ARG A 343 21.23 -17.18 -3.50
CA ARG A 343 20.34 -17.68 -4.56
C ARG A 343 20.03 -19.18 -4.40
N ALA A 344 21.01 -19.98 -3.98
CA ALA A 344 20.85 -21.42 -3.80
C ALA A 344 19.99 -21.75 -2.57
N ASP A 345 20.19 -21.04 -1.45
CA ASP A 345 19.37 -21.20 -0.24
C ASP A 345 17.89 -20.93 -0.55
N ILE A 346 17.60 -19.85 -1.28
CA ILE A 346 16.24 -19.49 -1.69
C ILE A 346 15.68 -20.46 -2.74
N SER A 347 16.52 -20.99 -3.63
CA SER A 347 16.11 -22.03 -4.59
C SER A 347 15.75 -23.33 -3.86
N ALA A 348 16.48 -23.70 -2.81
CA ALA A 348 16.16 -24.87 -1.99
C ALA A 348 14.81 -24.72 -1.26
N MET A 349 14.42 -23.50 -0.86
CA MET A 349 13.08 -23.20 -0.33
C MET A 349 11.97 -23.34 -1.39
N LEU A 350 12.24 -22.96 -2.65
CA LEU A 350 11.34 -23.21 -3.79
C LEU A 350 11.17 -24.71 -4.08
N GLU A 351 12.19 -25.51 -3.78
CA GLU A 351 12.19 -26.97 -3.91
C GLU A 351 11.59 -27.69 -2.69
N GLY A 352 11.08 -26.94 -1.69
CA GLY A 352 10.36 -27.49 -0.53
C GLY A 352 11.19 -27.61 0.76
N SER A 353 12.38 -27.01 0.82
CA SER A 353 13.13 -26.90 2.08
C SER A 353 12.41 -25.98 3.09
N SER A 354 12.74 -26.15 4.37
CA SER A 354 12.21 -25.32 5.46
C SER A 354 12.50 -23.84 5.20
N MET A 355 11.45 -23.03 5.02
CA MET A 355 11.59 -21.57 4.97
C MET A 355 12.29 -21.07 6.23
N HIS A 356 13.21 -20.12 6.08
CA HIS A 356 13.82 -19.42 7.20
C HIS A 356 14.10 -17.95 6.84
N PRO A 357 13.91 -16.99 7.76
CA PRO A 357 13.83 -15.57 7.41
C PRO A 357 15.16 -14.89 7.02
N LEU A 358 16.32 -15.46 7.39
CA LEU A 358 17.60 -14.77 7.25
C LEU A 358 18.04 -14.44 5.81
N PRO A 359 17.89 -15.32 4.79
CA PRO A 359 18.06 -14.97 3.38
C PRO A 359 17.30 -13.70 2.96
N PHE A 360 16.03 -13.56 3.35
CA PHE A 360 15.20 -12.40 2.99
C PHE A 360 15.65 -11.09 3.67
N GLN A 361 16.51 -11.18 4.69
CA GLN A 361 17.25 -10.05 5.24
C GLN A 361 18.57 -9.78 4.49
N GLN A 362 19.31 -10.80 4.06
CA GLN A 362 20.51 -10.63 3.22
C GLN A 362 20.20 -10.05 1.83
N MET A 363 18.94 -10.21 1.39
CA MET A 363 18.33 -9.56 0.23
C MET A 363 18.08 -8.05 0.40
N ARG A 364 18.12 -7.54 1.64
CA ARG A 364 18.01 -6.11 1.95
C ARG A 364 19.40 -5.48 2.15
N GLY A 365 19.49 -4.22 1.74
CA GLY A 365 20.59 -3.31 2.08
C GLY A 365 21.84 -3.41 1.22
N GLY A 366 22.67 -2.37 1.31
CA GLY A 366 23.91 -2.21 0.58
C GLY A 366 25.01 -3.21 0.96
N GLY A 367 26.19 -3.04 0.38
CA GLY A 367 27.29 -4.01 0.50
C GLY A 367 27.72 -4.31 1.94
N GLY A 368 27.78 -3.28 2.79
CA GLY A 368 28.09 -3.40 4.23
C GLY A 368 26.88 -3.62 5.15
N GLY A 369 25.69 -3.90 4.61
CA GLY A 369 24.48 -4.16 5.38
C GLY A 369 23.92 -2.94 6.14
N TYR A 370 23.00 -3.19 7.08
CA TYR A 370 22.16 -2.16 7.72
C TYR A 370 22.95 -0.99 8.35
N VAL A 371 24.10 -1.24 8.98
CA VAL A 371 24.93 -0.15 9.54
C VAL A 371 25.58 0.69 8.45
N ALA A 372 26.03 0.09 7.34
CA ALA A 372 26.56 0.85 6.22
C ALA A 372 25.47 1.72 5.58
N ASP A 373 24.25 1.19 5.42
CA ASP A 373 23.09 1.95 4.94
C ASP A 373 22.73 3.10 5.90
N MET A 374 22.69 2.84 7.21
CA MET A 374 22.44 3.88 8.22
C MET A 374 23.51 4.97 8.19
N MET A 375 24.80 4.60 8.09
CA MET A 375 25.91 5.53 8.00
C MET A 375 25.90 6.31 6.67
N ALA A 376 25.52 5.69 5.55
CA ALA A 376 25.34 6.35 4.27
C ALA A 376 24.15 7.33 4.29
N SER A 377 23.01 6.93 4.86
CA SER A 377 21.80 7.77 5.05
C SER A 377 22.11 8.99 5.95
N MET A 378 22.94 8.80 6.98
CA MET A 378 23.49 9.91 7.78
C MET A 378 24.48 10.77 6.99
N ALA A 379 25.38 10.18 6.19
CA ALA A 379 26.35 10.93 5.38
C ALA A 379 25.69 11.76 4.27
N GLU A 380 24.67 11.23 3.58
CA GLU A 380 23.79 11.97 2.65
C GLU A 380 23.17 13.19 3.35
N SER A 381 22.76 13.04 4.61
CA SER A 381 22.13 14.10 5.40
C SER A 381 23.08 15.25 5.77
N PHE A 382 24.41 15.06 5.64
CA PHE A 382 25.42 16.10 5.86
C PHE A 382 26.03 16.67 4.56
N HIS A 383 26.08 15.89 3.47
CA HIS A 383 26.74 16.28 2.22
C HIS A 383 25.72 16.67 1.15
N GLY A 384 25.13 17.86 1.31
CA GLY A 384 24.01 18.33 0.49
C GLY A 384 24.27 18.33 -1.04
N THR A 385 23.23 18.01 -1.81
CA THR A 385 23.18 18.06 -3.29
C THR A 385 24.16 17.17 -4.07
N GLY A 386 24.97 16.35 -3.41
CA GLY A 386 25.93 15.44 -4.05
C GLY A 386 25.30 14.25 -4.77
N GLY A 387 24.67 14.47 -5.92
CA GLY A 387 24.29 13.43 -6.89
C GLY A 387 23.16 12.49 -6.43
N LEU A 388 21.90 12.86 -6.71
CA LEU A 388 20.73 11.98 -6.57
C LEU A 388 20.70 10.89 -7.66
N GLY A 389 21.67 9.99 -7.65
CA GLY A 389 21.72 8.84 -8.55
C GLY A 389 20.62 7.82 -8.27
N ARG A 390 20.33 6.98 -9.28
CA ARG A 390 19.57 5.73 -9.11
C ARG A 390 20.21 4.92 -7.98
N ALA A 391 19.40 4.38 -7.06
CA ALA A 391 19.90 3.52 -6.00
C ALA A 391 20.57 2.28 -6.63
N GLU A 392 21.73 1.87 -6.09
CA GLU A 392 22.44 0.67 -6.58
C GLU A 392 21.99 -0.62 -5.86
N THR A 393 21.33 -0.46 -4.72
CA THR A 393 20.79 -1.55 -3.88
C THR A 393 19.52 -1.06 -3.19
N THR A 394 18.84 -1.97 -2.50
CA THR A 394 17.74 -1.66 -1.57
C THR A 394 18.26 -0.85 -0.36
N GLU A 395 17.44 0.08 0.15
CA GLU A 395 17.80 1.00 1.26
C GLU A 395 17.25 0.51 2.60
N ALA A 396 18.06 -0.19 3.42
CA ALA A 396 17.59 -0.74 4.69
C ALA A 396 17.23 0.33 5.76
N MET A 397 17.65 1.59 5.57
CA MET A 397 17.25 2.75 6.38
C MET A 397 17.01 4.00 5.53
N SER A 398 15.75 4.44 5.45
CA SER A 398 15.39 5.71 4.80
C SER A 398 15.16 6.84 5.80
N THR A 399 15.75 7.99 5.51
CA THR A 399 15.69 9.20 6.34
C THR A 399 15.27 10.41 5.50
N LEU A 400 14.46 11.28 6.11
CA LEU A 400 13.98 12.51 5.50
C LEU A 400 14.28 13.70 6.43
N PRO A 401 15.41 14.41 6.24
CA PRO A 401 15.78 15.55 7.07
C PRO A 401 14.71 16.66 7.02
N PRO A 402 14.30 17.27 8.16
CA PRO A 402 13.29 18.33 8.16
C PRO A 402 13.74 19.59 7.42
N GLN A 403 15.06 19.78 7.29
CA GLN A 403 15.69 20.85 6.51
C GLN A 403 15.88 20.51 5.02
N ALA A 404 15.48 19.32 4.57
CA ALA A 404 15.48 18.98 3.14
C ALA A 404 14.53 19.91 2.38
N THR A 405 14.92 20.38 1.18
CA THR A 405 13.98 21.13 0.34
C THR A 405 12.87 20.21 -0.17
N PHE A 406 11.67 20.74 -0.40
CA PHE A 406 10.56 19.94 -0.93
C PHE A 406 10.92 19.28 -2.27
N SER A 407 11.73 19.93 -3.12
CA SER A 407 12.29 19.34 -4.34
C SER A 407 13.17 18.13 -4.04
N MET A 408 14.12 18.24 -3.10
CA MET A 408 15.04 17.13 -2.77
C MET A 408 14.26 15.96 -2.16
N ALA A 409 13.25 16.24 -1.34
CA ALA A 409 12.34 15.22 -0.82
C ALA A 409 11.53 14.56 -1.94
N GLN A 410 10.98 15.32 -2.89
CA GLN A 410 10.22 14.79 -4.03
C GLN A 410 11.10 13.93 -4.95
N SER A 411 12.39 14.26 -5.11
CA SER A 411 13.38 13.42 -5.79
C SER A 411 13.68 12.14 -5.01
N LYS A 412 13.88 12.20 -3.68
CA LYS A 412 14.02 11.00 -2.83
C LYS A 412 12.79 10.10 -2.94
N MET A 413 11.58 10.64 -2.93
CA MET A 413 10.34 9.88 -3.15
C MET A 413 10.32 9.10 -4.49
N THR A 414 10.99 9.61 -5.53
CA THR A 414 11.15 8.89 -6.81
C THR A 414 12.31 7.88 -6.80
N ARG A 415 13.37 8.07 -6.01
CA ARG A 415 14.33 6.98 -5.73
C ARG A 415 13.65 5.84 -4.96
N TRP A 416 12.75 6.19 -4.04
CA TRP A 416 12.02 5.26 -3.18
C TRP A 416 10.77 4.61 -3.83
N THR A 417 10.45 4.93 -5.09
CA THR A 417 9.60 4.06 -5.94
C THR A 417 10.36 2.90 -6.56
N GLU A 418 11.70 2.88 -6.48
CA GLU A 418 12.53 1.79 -6.99
C GLU A 418 13.21 1.01 -5.86
N SER A 419 13.69 1.71 -4.84
CA SER A 419 14.37 1.07 -3.72
C SER A 419 13.36 0.42 -2.76
N LEU A 420 13.68 -0.80 -2.29
CA LEU A 420 12.98 -1.41 -1.17
C LEU A 420 13.32 -0.68 0.12
N VAL A 421 12.57 0.38 0.35
CA VAL A 421 12.55 1.19 1.57
C VAL A 421 11.67 0.49 2.60
N ASP A 422 12.13 0.42 3.85
CA ASP A 422 11.26 0.02 4.96
C ASP A 422 10.09 1.01 5.08
N GLU A 423 8.87 0.53 5.27
CA GLU A 423 7.64 1.34 5.15
C GLU A 423 7.61 2.52 6.13
N GLN A 424 8.45 2.48 7.19
CA GLN A 424 8.63 3.54 8.16
C GLN A 424 9.87 4.40 7.84
N ILE A 425 9.64 5.56 7.23
CA ILE A 425 10.68 6.57 7.01
C ILE A 425 10.84 7.43 8.27
N CYS A 426 12.08 7.54 8.74
CA CYS A 426 12.41 8.45 9.83
C CYS A 426 12.45 9.89 9.31
N VAL A 427 11.47 10.71 9.67
CA VAL A 427 11.56 12.16 9.51
C VAL A 427 12.54 12.65 10.58
N GLY A 428 13.61 13.35 10.19
CA GLY A 428 14.79 13.53 11.06
C GLY A 428 15.93 12.59 10.67
N SER A 429 16.59 12.04 11.68
CA SER A 429 17.61 11.00 11.59
C SER A 429 17.41 9.98 12.70
N PRO A 430 17.97 8.76 12.64
CA PRO A 430 17.77 7.75 13.69
C PRO A 430 18.26 8.21 15.08
N MET A 431 19.31 9.05 15.10
CA MET A 431 19.90 9.64 16.31
C MET A 431 19.19 10.92 16.79
N SER A 432 18.42 11.57 15.92
CA SER A 432 17.66 12.79 16.19
C SER A 432 16.41 12.82 15.31
N PRO A 433 15.36 12.06 15.68
CA PRO A 433 14.09 12.02 14.95
C PRO A 433 13.32 13.33 15.14
N CYS A 434 12.39 13.62 14.24
CA CYS A 434 11.51 14.77 14.34
C CYS A 434 10.50 14.54 15.47
N GLU A 435 10.66 15.25 16.58
CA GLU A 435 9.73 15.19 17.70
C GLU A 435 8.47 16.04 17.45
N ILE A 436 7.33 15.46 17.80
CA ILE A 436 6.02 16.07 17.82
C ILE A 436 5.88 16.80 19.16
N HIS A 437 5.86 18.12 19.12
CA HIS A 437 5.71 18.99 20.29
C HIS A 437 4.40 19.77 20.23
N ALA A 438 3.63 19.69 21.31
CA ALA A 438 2.37 20.39 21.51
C ALA A 438 2.49 21.92 21.73
N ARG A 439 3.72 22.46 21.80
CA ARG A 439 3.99 23.84 22.25
C ARG A 439 4.67 24.66 21.16
N GLU A 440 4.35 25.95 21.11
CA GLU A 440 5.04 26.95 20.29
C GLU A 440 6.51 27.11 20.73
N PRO A 441 7.47 27.35 19.82
CA PRO A 441 7.33 27.44 18.35
C PRO A 441 7.31 26.08 17.62
N GLY A 442 7.53 24.97 18.35
CA GLY A 442 7.73 23.64 17.74
C GLY A 442 6.52 23.14 16.94
N VAL A 443 5.31 23.45 17.41
CA VAL A 443 4.05 23.02 16.77
C VAL A 443 3.93 23.46 15.30
N GLN A 444 4.41 24.67 14.94
CA GLN A 444 4.35 25.17 13.56
C GLN A 444 5.27 24.37 12.62
N ASN A 445 6.46 23.99 13.10
CA ASN A 445 7.39 23.14 12.34
C ASN A 445 6.80 21.74 12.13
N VAL A 446 6.11 21.19 13.13
CA VAL A 446 5.43 19.88 13.04
C VAL A 446 4.25 19.95 12.07
N LEU A 447 3.44 21.01 12.10
CA LEU A 447 2.36 21.26 11.15
C LEU A 447 2.88 21.29 9.70
N ALA A 448 3.99 21.98 9.46
CA ALA A 448 4.64 22.03 8.15
C ALA A 448 5.22 20.67 7.73
N ALA A 449 5.93 19.97 8.63
CA ALA A 449 6.48 18.65 8.36
C ALA A 449 5.39 17.63 8.00
N LEU A 450 4.28 17.60 8.75
CA LEU A 450 3.10 16.76 8.44
C LEU A 450 2.50 17.11 7.07
N HIS A 451 2.29 18.40 6.81
CA HIS A 451 1.71 18.88 5.55
C HIS A 451 2.57 18.56 4.33
N SER A 452 3.90 18.70 4.48
CA SER A 452 4.89 18.28 3.48
C SER A 452 4.91 16.77 3.29
N THR A 453 4.85 15.99 4.38
CA THR A 453 4.78 14.51 4.35
C THR A 453 3.58 14.03 3.53
N LEU A 454 2.37 14.52 3.81
CA LEU A 454 1.17 14.20 3.05
C LEU A 454 1.26 14.61 1.57
N SER A 455 1.80 15.80 1.30
CA SER A 455 1.95 16.32 -0.07
C SER A 455 3.05 15.61 -0.88
N LEU A 456 3.98 14.93 -0.22
CA LEU A 456 4.95 14.01 -0.81
C LEU A 456 4.35 12.62 -1.08
N GLY A 457 3.09 12.38 -0.69
CA GLY A 457 2.38 11.10 -0.84
C GLY A 457 2.66 10.08 0.26
N LEU A 458 3.21 10.52 1.39
CA LEU A 458 3.45 9.69 2.56
C LEU A 458 2.21 9.68 3.47
N GLY A 459 2.03 8.60 4.23
CA GLY A 459 1.19 8.59 5.42
C GLY A 459 2.00 9.04 6.63
N TYR A 460 1.43 9.00 7.83
CA TYR A 460 2.22 9.21 9.05
C TYR A 460 1.61 8.53 10.27
N VAL A 461 2.45 8.25 11.27
CA VAL A 461 2.05 7.84 12.62
C VAL A 461 2.92 8.56 13.67
N SER A 462 2.44 8.61 14.93
CA SER A 462 3.26 9.03 16.07
C SER A 462 3.71 7.83 16.89
N SER A 463 5.02 7.63 17.00
CA SER A 463 5.62 6.68 17.94
C SER A 463 5.67 7.35 19.32
N GLN A 464 4.92 6.83 20.28
CA GLN A 464 5.07 7.26 21.68
C GLN A 464 6.50 6.94 22.17
N GLY A 465 7.12 7.87 22.91
CA GLY A 465 8.19 7.52 23.84
C GLY A 465 7.60 6.96 25.14
N ASP A 466 8.42 6.36 26.00
CA ASP A 466 7.98 5.71 27.24
C ASP A 466 7.49 6.73 28.31
N GLY A 467 6.32 7.34 28.09
CA GLY A 467 5.69 8.30 28.99
C GLY A 467 6.12 9.77 28.82
N SER A 468 6.70 10.14 27.67
CA SER A 468 7.20 11.50 27.39
C SER A 468 6.13 12.49 26.90
N ASP A 469 6.32 13.77 27.21
CA ASP A 469 5.53 14.92 26.68
C ASP A 469 5.64 15.08 25.14
N SER A 470 6.57 14.36 24.50
CA SER A 470 6.76 14.30 23.04
C SER A 470 6.63 12.87 22.50
N SER A 471 6.27 12.78 21.22
CA SER A 471 6.27 11.55 20.42
C SER A 471 7.09 11.75 19.14
N LYS A 472 7.52 10.68 18.48
CA LYS A 472 8.33 10.73 17.26
C LYS A 472 7.44 10.68 16.03
N LEU A 473 7.64 11.60 15.08
CA LEU A 473 6.99 11.54 13.77
C LEU A 473 7.66 10.48 12.91
N VAL A 474 6.88 9.48 12.48
CA VAL A 474 7.29 8.48 11.49
C VAL A 474 6.41 8.67 10.27
N ALA A 475 7.03 8.85 9.11
CA ALA A 475 6.31 8.90 7.84
C ALA A 475 6.13 7.48 7.29
N LEU A 476 5.00 7.21 6.65
CA LEU A 476 4.69 5.90 6.06
C LEU A 476 4.80 5.95 4.54
N LEU A 477 5.67 5.12 3.97
CA LEU A 477 5.76 4.89 2.53
C LEU A 477 5.22 3.51 2.18
N ASP A 478 3.90 3.39 2.25
CA ASP A 478 3.19 2.14 1.96
C ASP A 478 3.51 1.64 0.54
N ARG A 479 3.45 0.32 0.37
CA ARG A 479 3.69 -0.39 -0.91
C ARG A 479 2.54 -0.19 -1.90
N VAL A 480 1.33 -0.36 -1.38
CA VAL A 480 0.06 -0.17 -2.07
C VAL A 480 -0.77 0.80 -1.24
N ARG A 481 -1.30 1.85 -1.86
CA ARG A 481 -2.24 2.79 -1.23
C ARG A 481 -3.65 2.41 -1.65
N ALA A 482 -4.57 2.30 -0.70
CA ALA A 482 -5.98 2.15 -1.02
C ALA A 482 -6.60 3.52 -1.29
N ALA A 483 -6.62 3.94 -2.56
CA ALA A 483 -7.09 5.25 -2.96
C ALA A 483 -8.24 5.18 -3.97
N LEU A 484 -9.10 6.20 -3.98
CA LEU A 484 -10.33 6.27 -4.75
C LEU A 484 -10.35 7.56 -5.57
N PRO A 485 -10.27 7.51 -6.92
CA PRO A 485 -10.52 8.66 -7.77
C PRO A 485 -12.00 9.04 -7.70
N LEU A 486 -12.31 10.14 -7.02
CA LEU A 486 -13.69 10.47 -6.65
C LEU A 486 -14.58 10.83 -7.86
N HIS A 487 -13.98 11.11 -9.02
CA HIS A 487 -14.66 11.38 -10.28
C HIS A 487 -14.68 10.20 -11.27
N ALA A 488 -14.10 9.03 -10.92
CA ALA A 488 -14.09 7.82 -11.78
C ALA A 488 -14.85 6.63 -11.15
N PRO A 489 -16.19 6.72 -10.96
CA PRO A 489 -16.96 5.64 -10.36
C PRO A 489 -17.00 4.35 -11.21
N GLN A 490 -16.75 4.43 -12.52
CA GLN A 490 -16.74 3.25 -13.38
C GLN A 490 -15.55 2.33 -13.03
N ASP A 491 -14.35 2.89 -12.91
CA ASP A 491 -13.10 2.17 -12.54
C ASP A 491 -13.24 1.47 -11.18
N PHE A 492 -13.97 2.09 -10.25
CA PHE A 492 -14.34 1.44 -9.01
C PHE A 492 -15.31 0.27 -9.20
N LEU A 493 -16.39 0.48 -9.97
CA LEU A 493 -17.46 -0.50 -10.16
C LEU A 493 -17.04 -1.71 -11.01
N GLN A 494 -16.03 -1.61 -11.88
CA GLN A 494 -15.52 -2.73 -12.68
C GLN A 494 -15.32 -4.00 -11.83
N ASP A 495 -14.71 -3.88 -10.64
CA ASP A 495 -14.55 -4.97 -9.69
C ASP A 495 -15.88 -5.40 -9.03
N LYS A 496 -16.19 -6.69 -9.17
CA LYS A 496 -17.36 -7.33 -8.57
C LYS A 496 -17.40 -7.21 -7.03
N ARG A 497 -16.27 -7.32 -6.32
CA ARG A 497 -16.21 -7.25 -4.84
C ARG A 497 -16.68 -5.88 -4.36
N ARG A 498 -16.08 -4.82 -4.91
CA ARG A 498 -16.46 -3.41 -4.71
C ARG A 498 -17.93 -3.16 -5.07
N ARG A 499 -18.37 -3.63 -6.23
CA ARG A 499 -19.77 -3.50 -6.72
C ARG A 499 -20.80 -4.17 -5.81
N GLU A 500 -20.53 -5.38 -5.29
CA GLU A 500 -21.43 -6.05 -4.34
C GLU A 500 -21.39 -5.40 -2.95
N ARG A 501 -20.23 -4.91 -2.47
CA ARG A 501 -20.15 -4.17 -1.19
C ARG A 501 -21.03 -2.93 -1.19
N LEU A 502 -21.00 -2.13 -2.26
CA LEU A 502 -21.85 -0.94 -2.40
C LEU A 502 -23.35 -1.30 -2.45
N LYS A 503 -23.75 -2.36 -3.16
CA LYS A 503 -25.14 -2.88 -3.12
C LYS A 503 -25.57 -3.25 -1.70
N ASP A 504 -24.67 -3.85 -0.93
CA ASP A 504 -24.91 -4.26 0.44
C ASP A 504 -25.06 -3.08 1.41
N VAL A 505 -24.23 -2.04 1.27
CA VAL A 505 -24.39 -0.80 2.03
C VAL A 505 -25.74 -0.14 1.72
N CYS A 506 -26.12 -0.04 0.44
CA CYS A 506 -27.45 0.45 0.04
C CYS A 506 -28.60 -0.44 0.58
N ARG A 507 -28.41 -1.77 0.65
CA ARG A 507 -29.37 -2.73 1.23
C ARG A 507 -29.52 -2.52 2.74
N VAL A 508 -28.42 -2.29 3.46
CA VAL A 508 -28.41 -2.03 4.91
C VAL A 508 -29.01 -0.68 5.24
N LEU A 509 -28.69 0.39 4.51
CA LEU A 509 -29.27 1.73 4.72
C LEU A 509 -30.79 1.73 4.58
N ARG A 510 -31.32 1.08 3.53
CA ARG A 510 -32.77 0.83 3.38
C ARG A 510 -33.39 0.03 4.52
N ALA A 511 -32.65 -0.92 5.09
CA ALA A 511 -33.14 -1.74 6.20
C ALA A 511 -33.13 -0.97 7.53
N ALA A 512 -32.18 -0.05 7.74
CA ALA A 512 -32.13 0.84 8.88
C ALA A 512 -33.30 1.83 8.86
N ARG A 513 -33.47 2.58 7.76
CA ARG A 513 -34.56 3.56 7.63
C ARG A 513 -35.95 2.94 7.78
N LYS A 514 -36.13 1.68 7.35
CA LYS A 514 -37.38 0.91 7.56
C LYS A 514 -37.68 0.53 9.02
N LYS A 515 -36.72 0.65 9.93
CA LYS A 515 -36.88 0.44 11.38
C LYS A 515 -37.04 1.74 12.17
N GLY A 516 -37.11 2.90 11.49
CA GLY A 516 -37.03 4.21 12.16
C GLY A 516 -35.60 4.64 12.52
N GLN A 517 -34.58 3.84 12.21
CA GLN A 517 -33.17 4.20 12.44
C GLN A 517 -32.76 5.27 11.43
N GLN A 518 -32.51 6.49 11.90
CA GLN A 518 -31.94 7.57 11.10
C GLN A 518 -30.42 7.56 11.24
N LEU A 519 -29.71 7.75 10.13
CA LEU A 519 -28.25 7.77 10.05
C LEU A 519 -27.82 9.13 9.54
N LYS A 520 -26.88 9.76 10.24
CA LYS A 520 -26.52 11.16 10.07
C LYS A 520 -25.02 11.33 9.89
N LEU A 521 -24.59 11.98 8.81
CA LEU A 521 -23.19 12.32 8.59
C LEU A 521 -22.92 13.76 9.05
N CYS A 522 -21.95 13.90 9.93
CA CYS A 522 -21.43 15.18 10.40
C CYS A 522 -19.92 15.29 10.13
N VAL A 523 -19.41 16.51 10.12
CA VAL A 523 -17.96 16.79 10.07
C VAL A 523 -17.62 17.79 11.16
N ASN A 524 -16.70 17.42 12.06
CA ASN A 524 -16.27 18.25 13.20
C ASN A 524 -17.43 18.75 14.08
N LEU A 525 -18.48 17.94 14.28
CA LEU A 525 -19.59 18.26 15.18
C LEU A 525 -19.19 18.03 16.65
N ASN A 526 -18.43 16.98 16.93
CA ASN A 526 -17.83 16.73 18.24
C ASN A 526 -16.52 15.93 18.10
N PHE A 527 -15.51 16.58 17.52
CA PHE A 527 -14.18 16.01 17.27
C PHE A 527 -13.58 15.36 18.53
N THR A 528 -13.69 16.01 19.71
CA THR A 528 -13.19 15.48 20.98
C THR A 528 -13.90 14.18 21.42
N LYS A 529 -15.24 14.09 21.27
CA LYS A 529 -15.98 12.85 21.55
C LYS A 529 -15.58 11.74 20.58
N ALA A 530 -15.40 12.06 19.30
CA ALA A 530 -14.92 11.10 18.32
C ALA A 530 -13.51 10.61 18.66
N LEU A 531 -12.60 11.51 19.06
CA LEU A 531 -11.21 11.18 19.42
C LEU A 531 -11.13 10.31 20.69
N ASN A 532 -12.01 10.54 21.66
CA ASN A 532 -12.14 9.66 22.82
C ASN A 532 -12.68 8.27 22.43
N ALA A 533 -13.68 8.19 21.55
CA ALA A 533 -14.18 6.91 21.04
C ALA A 533 -13.16 6.15 20.17
N LEU A 534 -12.29 6.86 19.44
CA LEU A 534 -11.12 6.28 18.77
C LEU A 534 -10.15 5.63 19.78
N ARG A 535 -9.87 6.31 20.90
CA ARG A 535 -9.01 5.79 21.99
C ARG A 535 -9.64 4.60 22.71
N GLU A 536 -10.95 4.60 22.90
CA GLU A 536 -11.68 3.44 23.45
C GLU A 536 -11.68 2.23 22.50
N HIS A 537 -11.55 2.45 21.19
CA HIS A 537 -11.47 1.37 20.19
C HIS A 537 -10.06 0.78 20.04
N HIS A 538 -9.02 1.59 20.17
CA HIS A 538 -7.62 1.20 19.93
C HIS A 538 -6.82 1.17 21.24
N GLU A 539 -6.67 -0.01 21.84
CA GLU A 539 -5.91 -0.22 23.08
C GLU A 539 -4.47 0.33 22.99
N ASP A 540 -3.81 0.13 21.84
CA ASP A 540 -2.49 0.66 21.52
C ASP A 540 -2.61 1.92 20.62
N SER A 541 -3.47 2.89 20.98
CA SER A 541 -3.72 4.07 20.14
C SER A 541 -2.44 4.86 19.84
N TRP A 542 -2.07 4.91 18.55
CA TRP A 542 -0.93 5.67 18.06
C TRP A 542 -1.15 7.18 18.11
N VAL A 543 -2.38 7.66 18.34
CA VAL A 543 -2.70 9.09 18.48
C VAL A 543 -2.35 9.56 19.90
N SER A 544 -1.07 9.87 20.08
CA SER A 544 -0.50 10.39 21.32
C SER A 544 -1.10 11.76 21.74
N PRO A 545 -1.05 12.15 23.03
CA PRO A 545 -1.52 13.47 23.48
C PRO A 545 -0.78 14.63 22.81
N ALA A 546 0.50 14.43 22.45
CA ALA A 546 1.26 15.40 21.67
C ALA A 546 0.69 15.58 20.26
N LEU A 547 0.25 14.51 19.59
CA LEU A 547 -0.41 14.59 18.29
C LEU A 547 -1.83 15.15 18.37
N GLU A 548 -2.61 14.80 19.40
CA GLU A 548 -3.91 15.44 19.69
C GLU A 548 -3.79 16.96 19.76
N SER A 549 -2.77 17.45 20.48
CA SER A 549 -2.50 18.89 20.60
C SER A 549 -2.18 19.56 19.25
N VAL A 550 -1.52 18.83 18.33
CA VAL A 550 -1.32 19.30 16.95
C VAL A 550 -2.64 19.28 16.18
N TRP A 551 -3.47 18.24 16.34
CA TRP A 551 -4.79 18.12 15.71
C TRP A 551 -5.76 19.21 16.17
N ASP A 552 -5.78 19.59 17.44
CA ASP A 552 -6.61 20.71 17.94
C ASP A 552 -6.24 22.05 17.28
N LEU A 553 -4.96 22.26 16.94
CA LEU A 553 -4.51 23.42 16.17
C LEU A 553 -4.85 23.26 14.67
N MET A 554 -4.65 22.07 14.09
CA MET A 554 -5.09 21.78 12.71
C MET A 554 -6.60 21.98 12.54
N LEU A 555 -7.40 21.68 13.56
CA LEU A 555 -8.86 21.78 13.55
C LEU A 555 -9.30 23.25 13.42
N GLN A 556 -8.68 24.14 14.21
CA GLN A 556 -8.85 25.60 14.10
C GLN A 556 -8.43 26.13 12.72
N MET A 557 -7.39 25.54 12.13
CA MET A 557 -6.89 25.88 10.78
C MET A 557 -7.66 25.22 9.63
N LYS A 558 -8.69 24.40 9.88
CA LYS A 558 -9.37 23.54 8.88
C LYS A 558 -8.41 22.63 8.09
N ARG A 559 -7.51 21.93 8.80
CA ARG A 559 -6.51 20.99 8.26
C ARG A 559 -6.62 19.56 8.80
N VAL A 560 -7.49 19.33 9.78
CA VAL A 560 -7.93 17.99 10.19
C VAL A 560 -9.46 17.99 10.30
N PHE A 561 -10.05 16.85 9.93
CA PHE A 561 -11.49 16.65 9.90
C PHE A 561 -11.82 15.29 10.51
N GLY A 562 -12.73 15.31 11.48
CA GLY A 562 -13.44 14.13 11.96
C GLY A 562 -14.74 14.00 11.20
N PHE A 563 -14.84 13.02 10.30
CA PHE A 563 -16.10 12.62 9.67
C PHE A 563 -16.81 11.65 10.61
N GLU A 564 -18.01 12.00 11.06
CA GLU A 564 -18.71 11.35 12.17
C GLU A 564 -20.04 10.73 11.68
N LEU A 565 -20.20 9.41 11.82
CA LEU A 565 -21.46 8.71 11.54
C LEU A 565 -22.26 8.53 12.83
N TRP A 566 -23.37 9.27 12.92
CA TRP A 566 -24.30 9.26 14.04
C TRP A 566 -25.54 8.41 13.75
N LEU A 567 -26.00 7.67 14.75
CA LEU A 567 -27.24 6.90 14.77
C LEU A 567 -28.25 7.55 15.69
N HIS A 568 -29.47 7.71 15.20
CA HIS A 568 -30.63 8.19 15.94
C HIS A 568 -31.71 7.10 15.88
N GLU A 569 -32.24 6.71 17.04
CA GLU A 569 -33.32 5.72 17.17
C GLU A 569 -34.43 6.28 18.07
N ASP A 570 -35.69 5.94 17.80
CA ASP A 570 -36.84 6.43 18.59
C ASP A 570 -36.67 6.12 20.09
N GLY A 571 -36.70 7.16 20.92
CA GLY A 571 -36.56 7.06 22.37
C GLY A 571 -35.12 6.94 22.89
N GLN A 572 -34.10 6.94 22.03
CA GLN A 572 -32.68 6.94 22.41
C GLN A 572 -31.97 8.26 22.09
N GLY A 573 -30.91 8.56 22.85
CA GLY A 573 -30.01 9.67 22.54
C GLY A 573 -29.08 9.36 21.36
N PRO A 574 -28.55 10.37 20.65
CA PRO A 574 -27.73 10.16 19.47
C PRO A 574 -26.39 9.46 19.79
N GLN A 575 -26.13 8.37 19.09
CA GLN A 575 -24.96 7.50 19.27
C GLN A 575 -23.95 7.73 18.14
N LEU A 576 -22.67 7.88 18.48
CA LEU A 576 -21.60 7.93 17.48
C LEU A 576 -21.16 6.49 17.19
N ILE A 577 -21.40 5.99 15.97
CA ILE A 577 -21.19 4.57 15.63
C ILE A 577 -19.99 4.31 14.72
N ALA A 578 -19.43 5.35 14.09
CA ALA A 578 -18.11 5.35 13.46
C ALA A 578 -17.57 6.77 13.33
N ALA A 579 -16.24 6.92 13.25
CA ALA A 579 -15.63 8.14 12.76
C ALA A 579 -14.28 7.89 12.05
N ASP A 580 -13.97 8.81 11.13
CA ASP A 580 -12.74 8.87 10.34
C ASP A 580 -12.03 10.19 10.60
N PHE A 581 -10.71 10.14 10.76
CA PHE A 581 -9.86 11.30 11.00
C PHE A 581 -8.93 11.45 9.81
N GLY A 582 -9.00 12.60 9.14
CA GLY A 582 -8.21 12.83 7.93
C GLY A 582 -7.91 14.29 7.64
N HIS A 583 -7.16 14.49 6.57
CA HIS A 583 -6.49 15.74 6.24
C HIS A 583 -6.68 16.08 4.77
N ALA A 584 -7.14 17.30 4.50
CA ALA A 584 -7.04 17.87 3.16
C ALA A 584 -5.58 18.26 2.87
N HIS A 585 -5.07 17.86 1.71
CA HIS A 585 -3.74 18.22 1.22
C HIS A 585 -3.77 18.44 -0.31
N THR A 586 -2.63 18.85 -0.87
CA THR A 586 -2.45 19.05 -2.32
C THR A 586 -3.57 19.88 -2.94
N PHE A 587 -3.62 21.18 -2.60
CA PHE A 587 -4.64 22.16 -2.98
C PHE A 587 -6.08 21.84 -2.55
N GLY A 588 -6.29 20.97 -1.56
CA GLY A 588 -7.64 20.51 -1.20
C GLY A 588 -8.28 19.70 -2.33
N ARG A 589 -7.44 18.93 -3.04
CA ARG A 589 -7.85 17.99 -4.08
C ARG A 589 -7.54 16.54 -3.69
N ALA A 590 -6.64 16.32 -2.73
CA ALA A 590 -6.40 15.02 -2.13
C ALA A 590 -6.81 15.05 -0.64
N TYR A 591 -7.38 13.95 -0.15
CA TYR A 591 -7.75 13.80 1.26
C TYR A 591 -7.22 12.46 1.79
N TYR A 592 -6.38 12.51 2.81
CA TYR A 592 -5.78 11.34 3.47
C TYR A 592 -6.50 11.03 4.77
N VAL A 593 -7.06 9.82 4.90
CA VAL A 593 -7.57 9.27 6.16
C VAL A 593 -6.39 8.71 6.95
N ALA A 594 -6.08 9.35 8.06
CA ALA A 594 -5.05 8.90 9.00
C ALA A 594 -5.54 7.68 9.81
N THR A 595 -6.78 7.68 10.30
CA THR A 595 -7.32 6.57 11.09
C THR A 595 -8.86 6.55 11.15
N ARG A 596 -9.42 5.36 11.41
CA ARG A 596 -10.86 5.05 11.44
C ARG A 596 -11.20 4.22 12.68
N PHE A 597 -12.41 4.37 13.21
CA PHE A 597 -13.01 3.39 14.12
C PHE A 597 -14.50 3.18 13.84
N PHE A 598 -15.06 2.09 14.39
CA PHE A 598 -16.50 1.91 14.49
C PHE A 598 -16.89 1.15 15.76
N ASP A 599 -18.09 1.38 16.29
CA ASP A 599 -18.60 0.59 17.42
C ASP A 599 -19.08 -0.79 16.92
N ARG A 600 -18.42 -1.84 17.41
CA ARG A 600 -18.69 -3.24 17.06
C ARG A 600 -20.09 -3.71 17.46
N LYS A 601 -20.77 -3.04 18.42
CA LYS A 601 -22.18 -3.28 18.75
C LYS A 601 -23.08 -3.09 17.52
N HIS A 602 -22.76 -2.10 16.70
CA HIS A 602 -23.54 -1.72 15.51
C HIS A 602 -23.05 -2.42 14.22
N ARG A 603 -22.26 -3.50 14.32
CA ARG A 603 -21.69 -4.24 13.16
C ARG A 603 -22.71 -4.63 12.09
N THR A 604 -23.97 -4.85 12.46
CA THR A 604 -25.08 -5.18 11.55
C THR A 604 -25.48 -4.02 10.63
N LEU A 605 -25.16 -2.78 11.00
CA LEU A 605 -25.32 -1.59 10.17
C LEU A 605 -24.12 -1.38 9.20
N GLN A 606 -23.06 -2.19 9.29
CA GLN A 606 -21.81 -2.00 8.53
C GLN A 606 -21.27 -0.55 8.62
N PRO A 607 -21.17 0.07 9.81
CA PRO A 607 -20.99 1.51 9.97
C PRO A 607 -19.73 2.08 9.29
N GLY A 608 -18.58 1.39 9.38
CA GLY A 608 -17.36 1.82 8.68
C GLY A 608 -17.47 1.78 7.14
N PHE A 609 -18.37 0.97 6.57
CA PHE A 609 -18.67 0.99 5.15
C PHE A 609 -19.70 2.06 4.78
N LEU A 610 -20.71 2.33 5.62
CA LEU A 610 -21.62 3.47 5.44
C LEU A 610 -20.86 4.80 5.46
N LEU A 611 -19.99 4.98 6.45
CA LEU A 611 -19.16 6.17 6.60
C LEU A 611 -18.27 6.36 5.37
N ALA A 612 -17.53 5.33 4.96
CA ALA A 612 -16.69 5.35 3.76
C ALA A 612 -17.38 5.90 2.50
N TYR A 613 -18.55 5.36 2.13
CA TYR A 613 -19.25 5.82 0.92
C TYR A 613 -19.92 7.20 1.08
N ALA A 614 -20.29 7.60 2.29
CA ALA A 614 -20.87 8.93 2.55
C ALA A 614 -19.79 10.04 2.64
N GLU A 615 -18.63 9.73 3.22
CA GLU A 615 -17.43 10.57 3.24
C GLU A 615 -16.92 10.84 1.82
N ALA A 616 -16.76 9.80 1.00
CA ALA A 616 -16.35 9.93 -0.39
C ALA A 616 -17.32 10.82 -1.21
N GLU A 617 -18.63 10.74 -0.97
CA GLU A 617 -19.62 11.59 -1.66
C GLU A 617 -19.57 13.04 -1.15
N CYS A 618 -19.34 13.26 0.15
CA CYS A 618 -19.10 14.59 0.71
C CYS A 618 -17.84 15.25 0.10
N LEU A 619 -16.72 14.53 0.07
CA LEU A 619 -15.45 15.00 -0.52
C LEU A 619 -15.59 15.27 -2.03
N ARG A 620 -16.29 14.40 -2.77
CA ARG A 620 -16.60 14.63 -4.20
C ARG A 620 -17.48 15.87 -4.39
N ARG A 621 -18.47 16.11 -3.53
CA ARG A 621 -19.28 17.35 -3.54
C ARG A 621 -18.46 18.60 -3.17
N ALA A 622 -17.40 18.44 -2.38
CA ALA A 622 -16.43 19.49 -2.04
C ALA A 622 -15.31 19.71 -3.10
N GLY A 623 -15.31 18.93 -4.20
CA GLY A 623 -14.36 19.09 -5.31
C GLY A 623 -12.99 18.43 -5.11
N PHE A 624 -12.90 17.40 -4.27
CA PHE A 624 -11.72 16.55 -4.15
C PHE A 624 -11.63 15.54 -5.29
N GLU A 625 -10.44 15.33 -5.83
CA GLU A 625 -10.12 14.39 -6.90
C GLU A 625 -9.80 12.99 -6.38
N LEU A 626 -9.16 12.90 -5.20
CA LEU A 626 -8.58 11.67 -4.66
C LEU A 626 -8.89 11.55 -3.16
N TRP A 627 -9.44 10.40 -2.76
CA TRP A 627 -9.61 10.00 -1.36
C TRP A 627 -8.68 8.82 -1.06
N ASP A 628 -7.83 8.95 -0.07
CA ASP A 628 -6.71 8.04 0.21
C ASP A 628 -6.85 7.46 1.62
N LEU A 629 -6.96 6.14 1.72
CA LEU A 629 -7.09 5.40 2.98
C LEU A 629 -5.72 4.97 3.55
N GLY A 630 -4.61 5.40 2.96
CA GLY A 630 -3.27 4.92 3.30
C GLY A 630 -3.04 3.45 2.93
N GLY A 631 -1.96 2.88 3.46
CA GLY A 631 -1.48 1.54 3.13
C GLY A 631 -2.52 0.43 3.18
N ALA A 632 -2.54 -0.38 2.12
CA ALA A 632 -3.22 -1.67 2.09
C ALA A 632 -2.19 -2.78 1.96
N ASP A 633 -2.34 -3.80 2.79
CA ASP A 633 -1.54 -5.03 2.77
C ASP A 633 -2.49 -6.24 2.84
N HIS A 634 -1.94 -7.45 2.80
CA HIS A 634 -2.72 -8.68 2.94
C HIS A 634 -3.25 -8.93 4.37
N SER A 635 -3.10 -8.00 5.32
CA SER A 635 -3.57 -8.17 6.70
C SER A 635 -5.10 -8.35 6.77
N PRO A 636 -5.60 -9.29 7.60
CA PRO A 636 -7.03 -9.38 7.92
C PRO A 636 -7.67 -8.06 8.37
N MET A 637 -6.89 -7.14 8.95
CA MET A 637 -7.36 -5.81 9.35
C MET A 637 -7.53 -4.83 8.19
N MET A 638 -6.81 -4.98 7.08
CA MET A 638 -6.87 -4.07 5.93
C MET A 638 -7.80 -4.56 4.81
N GLN A 639 -8.27 -5.81 4.86
CA GLN A 639 -9.20 -6.41 3.88
C GLN A 639 -10.49 -5.60 3.58
N TYR A 640 -10.86 -4.61 4.41
CA TYR A 640 -11.97 -3.71 4.09
C TYR A 640 -11.62 -2.67 3.03
N LYS A 641 -10.35 -2.22 2.94
CA LYS A 641 -9.93 -1.12 2.07
C LYS A 641 -10.14 -1.42 0.57
N PRO A 642 -9.78 -2.62 0.05
CA PRO A 642 -10.06 -2.99 -1.35
C PRO A 642 -11.56 -3.14 -1.69
N GLN A 643 -12.45 -3.03 -0.69
CA GLN A 643 -13.91 -3.07 -0.87
C GLN A 643 -14.55 -1.67 -0.86
N VAL A 644 -13.75 -0.60 -0.70
CA VAL A 644 -14.18 0.82 -0.69
C VAL A 644 -13.26 1.75 -1.49
N ALA A 645 -12.04 1.33 -1.81
CA ALA A 645 -11.07 2.04 -2.63
C ALA A 645 -10.40 1.08 -3.63
N ILE A 646 -9.55 1.62 -4.52
CA ILE A 646 -8.74 0.87 -5.46
C ILE A 646 -7.35 0.67 -4.84
N GLU A 647 -6.78 -0.52 -4.97
CA GLU A 647 -5.39 -0.82 -4.61
C GLU A 647 -4.48 -0.23 -5.70
N MET A 648 -3.82 0.90 -5.40
CA MET A 648 -2.87 1.56 -6.30
C MET A 648 -1.44 1.30 -5.84
N HIS A 649 -0.54 0.98 -6.77
CA HIS A 649 0.89 0.85 -6.43
C HIS A 649 1.49 2.22 -6.04
N ARG A 650 2.52 2.21 -5.18
CA ARG A 650 3.25 3.41 -4.72
C ARG A 650 3.60 4.38 -5.86
N SER A 651 4.08 3.87 -6.98
CA SER A 651 4.44 4.62 -8.19
C SER A 651 3.24 5.30 -8.87
N GLU A 652 2.13 4.57 -9.03
CA GLU A 652 0.86 5.07 -9.58
C GLU A 652 0.23 6.14 -8.68
N PHE A 653 0.22 5.90 -7.37
CA PHE A 653 -0.31 6.86 -6.39
C PHE A 653 0.50 8.17 -6.39
N LEU A 654 1.85 8.08 -6.42
CA LEU A 654 2.73 9.24 -6.49
C LEU A 654 2.66 9.95 -7.85
N LEU A 655 2.41 9.23 -8.95
CA LEU A 655 2.03 9.81 -10.23
C LEU A 655 0.75 10.65 -10.07
N ARG A 656 -0.34 10.03 -9.60
CA ARG A 656 -1.66 10.66 -9.51
C ARG A 656 -1.65 11.91 -8.62
N LEU A 657 -0.94 11.88 -7.50
CA LEU A 657 -0.81 13.04 -6.61
C LEU A 657 -0.04 14.21 -7.25
N ARG A 658 0.94 13.91 -8.11
CA ARG A 658 1.73 14.92 -8.86
C ARG A 658 0.95 15.51 -10.03
N GLU A 659 0.10 14.73 -10.71
CA GLU A 659 -0.85 15.25 -11.71
C GLU A 659 -1.76 16.32 -11.08
N ILE A 660 -2.39 15.97 -9.95
CA ILE A 660 -3.30 16.84 -9.20
C ILE A 660 -2.59 18.13 -8.77
N ALA A 661 -1.37 18.04 -8.22
CA ALA A 661 -0.59 19.21 -7.83
C ALA A 661 -0.28 20.13 -9.03
N ARG A 662 0.16 19.55 -10.17
CA ARG A 662 0.53 20.31 -11.38
C ARG A 662 -0.68 21.00 -12.02
N ALA A 663 -1.83 20.35 -12.06
CA ALA A 663 -3.06 20.92 -12.62
C ALA A 663 -3.49 22.21 -11.89
N GLU A 664 -3.47 22.20 -10.55
CA GLU A 664 -3.82 23.38 -9.76
C GLU A 664 -2.74 24.48 -9.87
N TYR A 665 -1.44 24.14 -9.88
CA TYR A 665 -0.38 25.13 -10.15
C TYR A 665 -0.52 25.78 -11.55
N ALA A 666 -0.96 25.04 -12.57
CA ALA A 666 -1.22 25.58 -13.89
C ALA A 666 -2.40 26.57 -13.88
N ALA A 667 -3.53 26.18 -13.29
CA ALA A 667 -4.70 27.06 -13.15
C ALA A 667 -4.39 28.35 -12.36
N ILE A 668 -3.55 28.25 -11.31
CA ILE A 668 -3.07 29.39 -10.51
C ILE A 668 -2.15 30.30 -11.33
N SER A 669 -1.29 29.75 -12.19
CA SER A 669 -0.38 30.50 -13.07
C SER A 669 -1.12 31.36 -14.10
N GLU A 670 -2.36 30.99 -14.45
CA GLU A 670 -3.24 31.78 -15.32
C GLU A 670 -3.95 32.91 -14.56
N ASP A 671 -4.33 32.69 -13.29
CA ASP A 671 -4.90 33.74 -12.42
C ASP A 671 -3.81 34.61 -11.76
N LYS A 672 -3.36 35.58 -12.56
CA LYS A 672 -2.38 36.63 -12.21
C LYS A 672 -2.76 37.52 -11.02
N GLN A 673 -3.90 37.33 -10.37
CA GLN A 673 -4.27 38.06 -9.15
C GLN A 673 -3.90 37.32 -7.86
N THR A 674 -3.57 36.02 -7.93
CA THR A 674 -3.29 35.20 -6.73
C THR A 674 -1.83 35.32 -6.27
N SER A 675 -1.63 35.58 -4.97
CA SER A 675 -0.31 35.74 -4.35
C SER A 675 0.27 34.41 -3.83
N ILE A 676 0.06 33.31 -4.57
CA ILE A 676 0.55 31.98 -4.21
C ILE A 676 2.00 31.87 -4.70
N PRO A 677 2.96 31.36 -3.88
CA PRO A 677 4.33 31.15 -4.32
C PRO A 677 4.38 30.28 -5.58
N SER A 678 5.29 30.58 -6.50
CA SER A 678 5.48 29.73 -7.66
C SER A 678 5.96 28.34 -7.23
N LEU A 679 5.65 27.30 -8.02
CA LEU A 679 6.09 25.92 -7.77
C LEU A 679 7.61 25.83 -7.53
N SER A 680 8.40 26.67 -8.21
CA SER A 680 9.86 26.71 -8.04
C SER A 680 10.26 27.28 -6.66
N GLU A 681 9.61 28.35 -6.20
CA GLU A 681 9.87 28.96 -4.89
C GLU A 681 9.42 28.05 -3.74
N SER A 682 8.28 27.35 -3.87
CA SER A 682 7.84 26.37 -2.88
C SER A 682 8.81 25.18 -2.81
N GLN A 683 9.24 24.67 -3.98
CA GLN A 683 10.15 23.53 -4.08
C GLN A 683 11.52 23.74 -3.43
N GLN A 684 12.01 24.98 -3.29
CA GLN A 684 13.29 25.26 -2.63
C GLN A 684 13.21 25.47 -1.11
N LYS A 685 12.01 25.50 -0.52
CA LYS A 685 11.83 25.68 0.93
C LYS A 685 11.98 24.36 1.70
N PRO A 686 12.44 24.38 2.97
CA PRO A 686 12.58 23.19 3.80
C PRO A 686 11.21 22.60 4.18
N LEU A 687 11.13 21.30 4.46
CA LEU A 687 9.87 20.62 4.81
C LEU A 687 9.15 21.22 6.03
N THR A 688 9.87 21.93 6.91
CA THR A 688 9.31 22.67 8.06
C THR A 688 8.82 24.09 7.74
N ASP A 689 8.85 24.54 6.49
CA ASP A 689 8.17 25.77 6.04
C ASP A 689 6.77 25.42 5.52
N LEU A 690 5.74 26.08 6.05
CA LEU A 690 4.33 25.87 5.68
C LEU A 690 4.04 26.09 4.19
N ALA A 691 4.88 26.85 3.49
CA ALA A 691 4.77 27.16 2.06
C ALA A 691 5.80 26.40 1.19
N ALA A 692 6.42 25.34 1.71
CA ALA A 692 7.21 24.41 0.90
C ALA A 692 6.34 23.43 0.09
N ALA A 693 5.26 22.97 0.73
CA ALA A 693 4.27 22.09 0.13
C ALA A 693 3.11 22.86 -0.53
N PRO A 694 2.44 22.29 -1.54
CA PRO A 694 1.17 22.80 -2.05
C PRO A 694 0.15 23.01 -0.92
N PRO A 695 -0.63 24.11 -0.87
CA PRO A 695 -1.50 24.45 0.26
C PRO A 695 -2.59 23.38 0.54
N PRO A 696 -3.09 23.26 1.78
CA PRO A 696 -3.93 22.11 2.17
C PRO A 696 -5.37 22.16 1.62
N GLY A 697 -5.92 23.37 1.39
CA GLY A 697 -7.23 23.57 0.73
C GLY A 697 -8.46 23.02 1.47
N GLY A 698 -8.36 22.76 2.77
CA GLY A 698 -9.44 22.20 3.59
C GLY A 698 -10.64 23.14 3.80
N GLU A 699 -10.55 24.39 3.38
CA GLU A 699 -11.64 25.37 3.42
C GLU A 699 -12.89 24.93 2.63
N ARG A 700 -12.70 24.03 1.65
CA ARG A 700 -13.76 23.41 0.83
C ARG A 700 -14.60 22.37 1.58
N VAL A 701 -14.08 21.77 2.66
CA VAL A 701 -14.78 20.71 3.40
C VAL A 701 -15.91 21.33 4.26
N PRO A 702 -17.16 20.88 4.15
CA PRO A 702 -18.25 21.38 4.99
C PRO A 702 -18.04 20.98 6.46
N VAL A 703 -18.54 21.80 7.39
CA VAL A 703 -18.44 21.60 8.84
C VAL A 703 -19.83 21.71 9.47
N GLY A 704 -20.10 20.87 10.48
CA GLY A 704 -21.41 20.69 11.09
C GLY A 704 -22.12 19.46 10.53
N VAL A 705 -23.43 19.57 10.26
CA VAL A 705 -24.20 18.49 9.62
C VAL A 705 -24.00 18.55 8.11
N VAL A 706 -23.68 17.40 7.50
CA VAL A 706 -23.60 17.25 6.04
C VAL A 706 -24.85 16.55 5.51
N PHE A 707 -25.22 15.40 6.10
CA PHE A 707 -26.43 14.64 5.74
C PHE A 707 -27.25 14.35 7.01
N GLU A 708 -28.43 14.98 7.15
CA GLU A 708 -29.29 14.85 8.34
C GLU A 708 -29.96 13.46 8.45
N ASP A 709 -30.40 12.90 7.31
CA ASP A 709 -30.98 11.55 7.21
C ASP A 709 -30.50 10.88 5.90
N LEU A 710 -29.33 10.24 5.99
CA LEU A 710 -28.50 9.70 4.89
C LEU A 710 -29.31 8.84 3.91
N SER A 711 -29.31 9.20 2.63
CA SER A 711 -30.02 8.47 1.58
C SER A 711 -29.09 7.61 0.72
N GLU A 712 -29.66 6.76 -0.16
CA GLU A 712 -28.86 6.04 -1.17
C GLU A 712 -28.19 6.96 -2.18
N ASP A 713 -28.66 8.20 -2.35
CA ASP A 713 -28.11 9.17 -3.29
C ASP A 713 -27.03 10.07 -2.64
N ASP A 714 -26.79 9.87 -1.33
CA ASP A 714 -25.66 10.41 -0.55
C ASP A 714 -24.56 9.36 -0.33
N LEU A 715 -24.62 8.23 -1.03
CA LEU A 715 -23.56 7.21 -1.08
C LEU A 715 -22.82 7.29 -2.42
N TRP A 716 -21.50 7.44 -2.35
CA TRP A 716 -20.65 7.56 -3.54
C TRP A 716 -20.79 6.34 -4.46
N GLY A 717 -20.79 6.58 -5.78
CA GLY A 717 -20.95 5.55 -6.80
C GLY A 717 -22.35 4.93 -6.93
N ALA A 718 -23.28 5.15 -5.97
CA ALA A 718 -24.59 4.50 -5.97
C ALA A 718 -25.45 4.91 -7.18
N ALA A 719 -25.34 6.15 -7.66
CA ALA A 719 -26.00 6.61 -8.88
C ALA A 719 -25.48 5.89 -10.14
N ALA A 720 -24.16 5.70 -10.26
CA ALA A 720 -23.54 4.97 -11.38
C ALA A 720 -23.93 3.47 -11.35
N LEU A 721 -23.93 2.85 -10.17
CA LEU A 721 -24.43 1.49 -9.95
C LEU A 721 -25.91 1.33 -10.34
N LYS A 722 -26.76 2.32 -10.01
CA LYS A 722 -28.17 2.35 -10.46
C LYS A 722 -28.24 2.43 -11.99
N ALA A 723 -27.41 3.26 -12.63
CA ALA A 723 -27.33 3.39 -14.08
C ALA A 723 -26.89 2.08 -14.77
N GLU A 724 -25.81 1.44 -14.34
CA GLU A 724 -25.38 0.11 -14.83
C GLU A 724 -26.53 -0.90 -14.75
N SER A 725 -27.23 -0.96 -13.60
CA SER A 725 -28.36 -1.87 -13.37
C SER A 725 -29.59 -1.58 -14.23
N SER A 726 -29.62 -0.42 -14.91
CA SER A 726 -30.67 -0.03 -15.84
C SER A 726 -30.30 -0.40 -17.27
N ALA A 727 -29.06 -0.13 -17.70
CA ALA A 727 -28.55 -0.46 -19.03
C ALA A 727 -28.39 -1.97 -19.25
N SER A 728 -27.95 -2.69 -18.21
CA SER A 728 -27.77 -4.16 -18.22
C SER A 728 -29.07 -4.98 -18.20
N LYS A 729 -30.24 -4.33 -18.22
CA LYS A 729 -31.53 -4.99 -18.48
C LYS A 729 -31.77 -4.99 -20.00
N PRO A 730 -31.42 -6.07 -20.74
CA PRO A 730 -31.70 -6.12 -22.17
C PRO A 730 -33.20 -5.90 -22.37
N GLY A 731 -33.53 -4.98 -23.26
CA GLY A 731 -34.92 -4.60 -23.52
C GLY A 731 -35.75 -5.83 -23.83
N LYS A 732 -36.63 -6.24 -22.91
CA LYS A 732 -37.61 -7.29 -23.15
C LYS A 732 -38.58 -6.78 -24.21
N ALA A 733 -38.23 -7.02 -25.47
CA ALA A 733 -39.09 -6.77 -26.61
C ALA A 733 -40.49 -7.30 -26.26
N PRO A 734 -41.54 -6.49 -26.41
CA PRO A 734 -42.86 -6.85 -25.91
C PRO A 734 -43.29 -8.14 -26.58
N LYS A 735 -43.43 -9.21 -25.79
CA LYS A 735 -43.98 -10.48 -26.28
C LYS A 735 -45.44 -10.24 -26.65
N VAL A 736 -45.66 -9.96 -27.93
CA VAL A 736 -46.99 -9.82 -28.53
C VAL A 736 -47.80 -11.05 -28.16
N ALA A 737 -48.98 -10.82 -27.58
CA ALA A 737 -49.75 -11.84 -26.89
C ALA A 737 -50.58 -12.68 -27.86
N GLU A 738 -49.94 -13.60 -28.59
CA GLU A 738 -50.64 -14.52 -29.48
C GLU A 738 -51.04 -15.86 -28.84
N ALA A 739 -52.20 -16.35 -29.27
CA ALA A 739 -52.67 -17.74 -29.24
C ALA A 739 -52.64 -18.54 -27.91
N LYS A 740 -53.80 -18.54 -27.23
CA LYS A 740 -54.22 -19.58 -26.27
C LYS A 740 -54.12 -20.99 -26.92
N GLY A 741 -53.37 -21.93 -26.33
CA GLY A 741 -53.14 -23.27 -26.91
C GLY A 741 -53.12 -24.45 -25.93
N LYS A 742 -54.30 -25.05 -25.67
CA LYS A 742 -54.62 -26.40 -25.13
C LYS A 742 -53.60 -27.16 -24.23
N LYS A 743 -54.09 -27.61 -23.06
CA LYS A 743 -53.50 -28.71 -22.27
C LYS A 743 -53.54 -30.06 -23.02
N SER A 744 -52.53 -30.91 -22.83
CA SER A 744 -52.66 -32.37 -22.96
C SER A 744 -51.65 -33.12 -22.06
N LYS A 745 -52.13 -34.09 -21.28
CA LYS A 745 -51.28 -35.11 -20.63
C LYS A 745 -50.95 -36.22 -21.63
N LYS A 746 -49.75 -36.80 -21.57
CA LYS A 746 -49.57 -38.25 -21.76
C LYS A 746 -48.29 -38.77 -21.08
N GLN A 747 -48.19 -40.09 -20.96
CA GLN A 747 -47.16 -40.81 -20.21
C GLN A 747 -46.05 -41.36 -21.11
N ALA A 748 -44.86 -41.54 -20.50
CA ALA A 748 -43.90 -42.64 -20.64
C ALA A 748 -43.44 -43.12 -22.03
N GLN A 749 -42.12 -43.29 -22.16
CA GLN A 749 -41.53 -44.64 -22.23
C GLN A 749 -40.05 -44.65 -21.79
N ASN A 750 -39.55 -45.84 -21.43
CA ASN A 750 -38.15 -46.07 -21.05
C ASN A 750 -37.23 -46.22 -22.28
N THR A 751 -35.92 -46.05 -22.07
CA THR A 751 -34.93 -46.92 -22.74
C THR A 751 -33.72 -47.10 -21.82
N GLU A 752 -33.17 -48.32 -21.78
CA GLU A 752 -31.93 -48.67 -21.06
C GLU A 752 -30.70 -48.32 -21.95
N ALA A 753 -29.41 -48.44 -21.60
CA ALA A 753 -28.67 -49.19 -20.57
C ALA A 753 -27.24 -48.55 -20.42
N PRO A 754 -26.20 -49.18 -19.83
CA PRO A 754 -26.10 -49.78 -18.49
C PRO A 754 -24.86 -49.33 -17.66
N ALA A 755 -25.01 -49.39 -16.34
CA ALA A 755 -24.03 -49.80 -15.30
C ALA A 755 -22.53 -49.40 -15.33
N ARG A 756 -22.07 -48.81 -14.22
CA ARG A 756 -20.85 -49.27 -13.54
C ARG A 756 -20.97 -49.21 -12.00
N VAL A 757 -20.61 -50.33 -11.36
CA VAL A 757 -20.48 -50.61 -9.91
C VAL A 757 -19.73 -49.48 -9.18
N VAL A 758 -20.19 -48.84 -8.09
CA VAL A 758 -20.79 -49.28 -6.79
C VAL A 758 -19.78 -49.86 -5.79
N GLN A 759 -19.41 -49.07 -4.78
CA GLN A 759 -19.39 -49.56 -3.39
C GLN A 759 -19.43 -48.40 -2.38
N SER A 760 -20.45 -48.41 -1.52
CA SER A 760 -20.58 -47.61 -0.32
C SER A 760 -21.45 -48.39 0.67
N THR A 761 -21.15 -48.33 1.97
CA THR A 761 -21.84 -49.12 2.99
C THR A 761 -22.28 -48.28 4.18
N ASN A 762 -23.61 -48.17 4.33
CA ASN A 762 -24.36 -47.86 5.57
C ASN A 762 -24.19 -46.42 6.12
N GLY A 763 -25.21 -45.71 6.60
CA GLY A 763 -26.57 -46.12 7.02
C GLY A 763 -26.60 -46.31 8.55
N VAL A 764 -27.40 -45.56 9.32
CA VAL A 764 -28.87 -45.75 9.48
C VAL A 764 -29.51 -44.53 10.22
N SER A 765 -30.76 -44.19 9.83
CA SER A 765 -31.93 -43.65 10.58
C SER A 765 -31.80 -43.14 12.04
N GLU A 766 -32.61 -42.19 12.57
CA GLU A 766 -33.79 -41.41 12.10
C GLU A 766 -34.00 -40.15 13.02
N LYS A 767 -35.12 -39.40 13.21
CA LYS A 767 -36.58 -39.53 12.91
C LYS A 767 -37.28 -38.15 12.83
N THR A 768 -38.60 -38.14 12.63
CA THR A 768 -39.56 -37.00 12.75
C THR A 768 -40.90 -37.53 13.35
N PRO A 769 -42.00 -36.76 13.64
CA PRO A 769 -42.35 -35.38 13.22
C PRO A 769 -43.05 -34.45 14.26
N SER A 770 -43.32 -33.20 13.82
CA SER A 770 -44.55 -32.40 14.05
C SER A 770 -45.00 -31.95 15.47
N GLY A 771 -45.06 -30.62 15.66
CA GLY A 771 -45.89 -29.93 16.66
C GLY A 771 -46.27 -28.52 16.18
N GLN A 772 -47.46 -28.00 16.53
CA GLN A 772 -47.97 -26.68 16.13
C GLN A 772 -47.90 -25.64 17.28
N PRO A 773 -48.20 -24.33 17.07
CA PRO A 773 -47.59 -23.26 17.86
C PRO A 773 -48.20 -23.02 19.23
N THR A 774 -47.36 -22.54 20.16
CA THR A 774 -47.75 -22.02 21.47
C THR A 774 -47.45 -20.53 21.55
N GLN A 775 -48.30 -19.77 22.24
CA GLN A 775 -48.01 -18.39 22.62
C GLN A 775 -46.89 -18.35 23.67
N ALA A 776 -46.11 -17.27 23.69
CA ALA A 776 -45.16 -16.96 24.77
C ALA A 776 -45.21 -15.45 25.05
N GLU A 777 -45.12 -15.09 26.33
CA GLU A 777 -45.33 -13.73 26.83
C GLU A 777 -44.05 -12.89 26.82
N GLU A 778 -44.17 -11.58 27.07
CA GLU A 778 -43.03 -10.76 27.48
C GLU A 778 -42.51 -11.19 28.86
N PRO A 779 -41.18 -11.28 29.03
CA PRO A 779 -40.57 -10.90 30.29
C PRO A 779 -39.68 -9.67 30.10
N LYS A 780 -39.98 -8.60 30.85
CA LYS A 780 -39.07 -7.46 30.98
C LYS A 780 -37.81 -7.90 31.74
N GLN A 781 -36.64 -7.82 31.10
CA GLN A 781 -35.37 -7.82 31.79
C GLN A 781 -34.61 -6.53 31.44
N ALA A 782 -34.18 -5.81 32.48
CA ALA A 782 -33.27 -4.69 32.32
C ALA A 782 -31.87 -5.23 31.99
N TYR A 783 -31.23 -4.67 30.98
CA TYR A 783 -29.86 -5.02 30.61
C TYR A 783 -28.88 -4.12 31.39
N GLU A 784 -28.34 -4.62 32.50
CA GLU A 784 -27.18 -4.01 33.12
C GLU A 784 -25.96 -4.18 32.19
N PRO A 785 -25.10 -3.14 32.03
CA PRO A 785 -23.90 -3.27 31.22
C PRO A 785 -22.91 -4.23 31.88
N PRO A 786 -22.12 -5.01 31.10
CA PRO A 786 -21.13 -5.91 31.67
C PRO A 786 -20.06 -5.13 32.45
N THR A 787 -20.09 -5.25 33.77
CA THR A 787 -19.02 -4.78 34.65
C THR A 787 -17.70 -5.46 34.28
N ARG A 788 -16.60 -4.69 34.31
CA ARG A 788 -15.25 -5.26 34.25
C ARG A 788 -15.11 -6.33 35.35
N PRO A 789 -14.44 -7.47 35.09
CA PRO A 789 -14.13 -8.41 36.16
C PRO A 789 -13.35 -7.67 37.25
N THR A 790 -13.87 -7.72 38.47
CA THR A 790 -13.26 -7.07 39.63
C THR A 790 -11.92 -7.71 39.95
N GLN A 791 -10.92 -6.89 40.30
CA GLN A 791 -9.54 -7.32 40.61
C GLN A 791 -9.42 -8.60 41.47
N PRO A 792 -10.20 -8.84 42.54
CA PRO A 792 -10.20 -10.12 43.26
C PRO A 792 -10.22 -11.37 42.38
N ALA A 793 -10.96 -11.39 41.26
CA ALA A 793 -10.99 -12.57 40.38
C ALA A 793 -9.63 -12.91 39.74
N LYS A 794 -8.75 -11.91 39.53
CA LYS A 794 -7.37 -12.14 39.08
C LYS A 794 -6.44 -12.54 40.23
N ASP A 795 -6.65 -11.99 41.42
CA ASP A 795 -5.85 -12.33 42.59
C ASP A 795 -6.15 -13.75 43.11
N ASP A 796 -7.43 -14.18 43.06
CA ASP A 796 -7.87 -15.55 43.36
C ASP A 796 -7.28 -16.56 42.36
N ALA A 797 -7.39 -16.29 41.05
CA ALA A 797 -6.79 -17.14 40.01
C ALA A 797 -5.26 -17.26 40.16
N LYS A 798 -4.58 -16.17 40.55
CA LYS A 798 -3.14 -16.16 40.82
C LYS A 798 -2.79 -16.96 42.09
N GLN A 799 -3.60 -16.90 43.14
CA GLN A 799 -3.42 -17.73 44.33
C GLN A 799 -3.64 -19.21 44.04
N GLN A 800 -4.66 -19.55 43.25
CA GLN A 800 -4.91 -20.92 42.80
C GLN A 800 -3.76 -21.46 41.95
N PHE A 801 -3.23 -20.66 41.01
CA PHE A 801 -2.04 -21.01 40.23
C PHE A 801 -0.85 -21.33 41.14
N LEU A 802 -0.50 -20.42 42.06
CA LEU A 802 0.65 -20.58 42.95
C LEU A 802 0.51 -21.78 43.89
N ALA A 803 -0.70 -22.03 44.41
CA ALA A 803 -0.98 -23.20 45.25
C ALA A 803 -0.87 -24.52 44.47
N ALA A 804 -1.41 -24.58 43.25
CA ALA A 804 -1.29 -25.76 42.39
C ALA A 804 0.17 -25.99 41.96
N PHE A 805 0.89 -24.92 41.57
CA PHE A 805 2.29 -24.95 41.17
C PHE A 805 3.19 -25.47 42.30
N GLN A 806 3.12 -24.86 43.48
CA GLN A 806 3.94 -25.27 44.64
C GLN A 806 3.63 -26.71 45.05
N LYS A 807 2.37 -27.14 44.98
CA LYS A 807 1.99 -28.54 45.21
C LYS A 807 2.65 -29.47 44.19
N LEU A 808 2.57 -29.17 42.90
CA LEU A 808 3.15 -30.01 41.84
C LEU A 808 4.68 -30.09 41.89
N VAL A 809 5.36 -28.97 42.21
CA VAL A 809 6.82 -28.98 42.49
C VAL A 809 7.13 -29.85 43.72
N SER A 810 6.33 -29.77 44.79
CA SER A 810 6.50 -30.63 45.98
C SER A 810 6.20 -32.11 45.73
N GLU A 811 5.42 -32.43 44.68
CA GLU A 811 5.17 -33.78 44.18
C GLU A 811 6.30 -34.30 43.26
N GLY A 812 7.35 -33.51 43.06
CA GLY A 812 8.57 -33.90 42.34
C GLY A 812 8.54 -33.68 40.83
N LEU A 813 7.59 -32.89 40.31
CA LEU A 813 7.58 -32.50 38.90
C LEU A 813 8.64 -31.43 38.63
N SER A 814 9.11 -31.38 37.38
CA SER A 814 9.90 -30.24 36.88
C SER A 814 9.09 -28.94 36.97
N GLU A 815 9.75 -27.80 37.17
CA GLU A 815 9.06 -26.50 37.27
C GLU A 815 8.24 -26.19 36.00
N THR A 816 8.75 -26.55 34.82
CA THR A 816 8.05 -26.40 33.54
C THR A 816 6.76 -27.23 33.46
N GLU A 817 6.79 -28.51 33.86
CA GLU A 817 5.58 -29.34 33.92
C GLU A 817 4.62 -28.88 35.02
N ALA A 818 5.14 -28.46 36.17
CA ALA A 818 4.34 -27.95 37.27
C ALA A 818 3.59 -26.68 36.86
N ALA A 819 4.21 -25.77 36.11
CA ALA A 819 3.57 -24.58 35.55
C ALA A 819 2.49 -24.96 34.54
N ALA A 820 2.81 -25.82 33.56
CA ALA A 820 1.86 -26.25 32.52
C ALA A 820 0.63 -26.98 33.11
N ARG A 821 0.80 -27.78 34.16
CA ARG A 821 -0.30 -28.45 34.86
C ARG A 821 -1.05 -27.50 35.81
N ALA A 822 -0.38 -26.57 36.49
CA ALA A 822 -1.03 -25.58 37.35
C ALA A 822 -1.94 -24.62 36.56
N LEU A 823 -1.53 -24.19 35.35
CA LEU A 823 -2.39 -23.42 34.44
C LEU A 823 -3.70 -24.18 34.14
N ARG A 824 -3.63 -25.47 33.83
CA ARG A 824 -4.81 -26.31 33.54
C ARG A 824 -5.79 -26.41 34.71
N VAL A 825 -5.33 -26.26 35.96
CA VAL A 825 -6.17 -26.26 37.17
C VAL A 825 -6.87 -24.90 37.40
N VAL A 826 -6.34 -23.81 36.85
CA VAL A 826 -6.93 -22.46 36.93
C VAL A 826 -7.90 -22.18 35.79
N HIS A 827 -7.83 -22.97 34.71
CA HIS A 827 -8.73 -22.90 33.55
C HIS A 827 -9.85 -23.97 33.57
N SER A 828 -10.00 -24.73 34.65
CA SER A 828 -10.99 -25.82 34.83
C SER A 828 -12.06 -25.51 35.87
#